data_AF-A0A0M0JX32-F1
#
_entry.id   AF-A0A0M0JX32-F1
#
_cell.length_a   1.000
_cell.length_b   1.000
_cell.length_c   1.000
_cell.angle_alpha   90.00
_cell.angle_beta   90.00
_cell.angle_gamma   90.00
#
_symmetry.space_group_name_H-M   'P 1'
#
loop_
_entity.id
_entity.type
_entity.pdbx_description
1 polymer ?
#
loop_
_entity_poly.entity_id
_entity_poly.type
_entity_poly.pdbx_seq_one_letter_code
_entity_poly.pdbx_strand_id
1 'polypeptide(L)'
;MAHDMAHAMYTRGTSPHYSSVMFNRSYPTPTLAAPTPIGQNPTPTPGTKWSTKKFDSGIHASAANERYLAMRRDAEDTRPFKGAPYQPANTFVTTGPWRQGTVPRPFSRDCWRPTIDDVDRISWGRNAKQKGTGSRGVPHRLNDDERSLYDFARRKGFVEIGGSGWRSERRDSPLVNTFRSWCDARGVPAIYLHKGRDGTDDQVVVDLAPLRTPLRFEAAAAFCLGAAPNGTVEFEGRPPVDLRDAEDAADDDEQQRAAEAPAASASEPSGARMFSLEELAEAYVTQPIYRLPMYAVSWVRGRSEAKELAKLLAESLGTSEDAKGRRKEQGSPQACGAPPNGTLVVSGISPAAGLPAYALNVWAENDGVSNHIIKNKMWDASKSALLVSELAGLHTELGRRASFLDIGANVGWFTMLAARTGHADVIAVEASEPNAALIERSLCMNQLVKGVTLHRAGLGVRTQTCALVARRSNIASPTVSCEGNAAREMKSWGKHFGFHDYVVVGSMRMVRLDELLPSQPVDVIKIDVEGNELEVAKGWAALFDQRPPMRQPRLVLTEYVPSLIALRSNVSDPLDYLRFFIRRGYTIETDAHARGLPAAALVTERDLVAWSTSKHGRGWMHDLSYVDELRATLAAELAEQARVFEQRKMAELAEQASVFEQRKAAFQLNIKVLREKNRVLEDRLKEYDA
;
A
#
# COMPACT_ATOMS: atom_id res chain seq x y z
N MET A 1 14.60 23.93 -1.01
CA MET A 1 15.79 24.38 -1.78
C MET A 1 15.41 25.49 -2.78
N ALA A 2 14.17 25.43 -3.31
CA ALA A 2 13.48 26.51 -4.02
C ALA A 2 13.57 27.88 -3.31
N HIS A 3 13.14 28.00 -2.06
CA HIS A 3 13.10 29.28 -1.32
C HIS A 3 14.44 30.07 -1.30
N ASP A 4 15.59 29.40 -1.40
CA ASP A 4 16.92 30.04 -1.33
C ASP A 4 17.53 30.34 -2.69
N MET A 5 17.18 29.58 -3.75
CA MET A 5 17.37 30.10 -5.12
C MET A 5 16.55 31.36 -5.29
N ALA A 6 15.34 31.39 -4.72
CA ALA A 6 14.52 32.57 -4.67
C ALA A 6 15.20 33.76 -3.97
N HIS A 7 15.77 33.50 -2.80
CA HIS A 7 16.42 34.50 -1.98
C HIS A 7 17.78 34.98 -2.54
N ALA A 8 18.57 34.10 -3.16
CA ALA A 8 19.83 34.43 -3.84
C ALA A 8 19.61 35.24 -5.13
N MET A 9 18.50 34.99 -5.84
CA MET A 9 18.08 35.76 -7.01
C MET A 9 17.51 37.13 -6.61
N TYR A 10 16.69 37.19 -5.56
CA TYR A 10 16.14 38.44 -5.01
C TYR A 10 17.23 39.41 -4.55
N THR A 11 18.29 38.90 -3.91
CA THR A 11 19.45 39.70 -3.46
C THR A 11 20.30 40.21 -4.62
N ARG A 12 20.18 39.64 -5.83
CA ARG A 12 20.85 40.07 -7.07
C ARG A 12 19.91 40.73 -8.10
N GLY A 13 18.66 41.05 -7.73
CA GLY A 13 17.71 41.77 -8.58
C GLY A 13 17.04 40.94 -9.69
N THR A 14 17.12 39.61 -9.63
CA THR A 14 16.38 38.71 -10.54
C THR A 14 15.22 38.06 -9.79
N SER A 15 14.01 38.14 -10.32
CA SER A 15 12.84 37.50 -9.73
C SER A 15 12.73 36.07 -10.28
N PRO A 16 12.79 35.02 -9.46
CA PRO A 16 12.52 33.67 -9.92
C PRO A 16 11.03 33.53 -10.17
N HIS A 17 10.68 33.21 -11.40
CA HIS A 17 9.32 32.86 -11.77
C HIS A 17 9.01 31.45 -11.26
N TYR A 18 8.57 31.34 -10.01
CA TYR A 18 7.86 30.14 -9.55
C TYR A 18 6.48 30.13 -10.18
N SER A 19 6.17 29.12 -10.99
CA SER A 19 4.78 28.80 -11.21
C SER A 19 4.57 27.30 -11.38
N SER A 20 3.37 26.87 -11.03
CA SER A 20 2.89 25.52 -11.22
C SER A 20 2.68 25.24 -12.70
N VAL A 21 2.88 23.98 -13.06
CA VAL A 21 2.56 23.46 -14.38
C VAL A 21 1.45 22.42 -14.20
N MET A 22 0.38 22.59 -14.95
CA MET A 22 -0.81 21.75 -14.99
C MET A 22 -0.76 20.88 -16.25
N PHE A 23 -1.28 19.65 -16.15
CA PHE A 23 -1.42 18.77 -17.30
C PHE A 23 -2.86 18.27 -17.40
N ASN A 24 -3.58 18.66 -18.45
CA ASN A 24 -4.98 18.28 -18.69
C ASN A 24 -5.08 17.34 -19.91
N ARG A 25 -5.94 16.32 -19.84
CA ARG A 25 -6.28 15.45 -20.97
C ARG A 25 -7.78 15.52 -21.23
N SER A 26 -8.17 16.12 -22.35
CA SER A 26 -9.56 16.14 -22.81
C SER A 26 -9.98 14.74 -23.24
N TYR A 27 -10.97 14.14 -22.57
CA TYR A 27 -11.74 13.01 -23.12
C TYR A 27 -12.99 13.59 -23.79
N PRO A 28 -13.34 13.16 -25.02
CA PRO A 28 -14.63 13.55 -25.60
C PRO A 28 -15.76 12.99 -24.74
N THR A 29 -16.65 13.87 -24.30
CA THR A 29 -17.91 13.51 -23.64
C THR A 29 -18.68 12.54 -24.55
N PRO A 30 -19.26 11.43 -24.04
CA PRO A 30 -20.22 10.68 -24.82
C PRO A 30 -21.45 11.57 -24.98
N THR A 31 -21.62 12.16 -26.15
CA THR A 31 -22.87 12.80 -26.53
C THR A 31 -23.96 11.75 -26.45
N LEU A 32 -24.91 11.92 -25.52
CA LEU A 32 -26.19 11.24 -25.57
C LEU A 32 -26.80 11.55 -26.94
N ALA A 33 -26.76 10.57 -27.84
CA ALA A 33 -27.41 10.68 -29.14
C ALA A 33 -28.91 10.86 -28.89
N ALA A 34 -29.46 11.99 -29.36
CA ALA A 34 -30.89 12.21 -29.41
C ALA A 34 -31.54 11.09 -30.24
N PRO A 35 -32.73 10.60 -29.85
CA PRO A 35 -33.42 9.55 -30.59
C PRO A 35 -33.78 10.08 -31.99
N THR A 36 -33.24 9.45 -33.03
CA THR A 36 -33.52 9.81 -34.42
C THR A 36 -34.89 9.24 -34.82
N PRO A 37 -35.74 9.97 -35.56
CA PRO A 37 -37.09 9.52 -35.89
C PRO A 37 -37.07 8.37 -36.90
N ILE A 38 -38.03 7.46 -36.73
CA ILE A 38 -38.37 6.38 -37.67
C ILE A 38 -38.78 7.01 -39.01
N GLY A 39 -38.09 6.67 -40.09
CA GLY A 39 -38.38 7.21 -41.41
C GLY A 39 -37.72 6.45 -42.57
N GLN A 40 -38.47 5.47 -43.09
CA GLN A 40 -38.55 5.05 -44.50
C GLN A 40 -37.33 4.37 -45.16
N ASN A 41 -37.57 3.12 -45.56
CA ASN A 41 -36.76 2.29 -46.45
C ASN A 41 -36.44 2.99 -47.79
N PRO A 42 -35.28 2.66 -48.39
CA PRO A 42 -35.21 2.45 -49.82
C PRO A 42 -34.78 1.02 -50.19
N THR A 43 -35.49 0.50 -51.17
CA THR A 43 -35.29 -0.75 -51.93
C THR A 43 -33.92 -0.86 -52.62
N PRO A 44 -33.51 -2.09 -53.02
CA PRO A 44 -32.12 -2.44 -53.30
C PRO A 44 -31.75 -2.36 -54.78
N THR A 45 -30.45 -2.28 -55.07
CA THR A 45 -29.91 -2.59 -56.42
C THR A 45 -28.66 -3.46 -56.34
N PRO A 46 -28.43 -4.40 -57.28
CA PRO A 46 -27.66 -5.63 -57.07
C PRO A 46 -26.37 -5.75 -57.89
N GLY A 47 -25.49 -6.68 -57.48
CA GLY A 47 -24.30 -7.15 -58.21
C GLY A 47 -23.09 -7.17 -57.27
N THR A 48 -22.33 -8.24 -57.05
CA THR A 48 -21.87 -9.27 -57.98
C THR A 48 -21.45 -10.54 -57.19
N LYS A 49 -21.29 -11.63 -57.93
CA LYS A 49 -21.36 -13.05 -57.58
C LYS A 49 -20.01 -13.71 -57.16
N TRP A 50 -20.11 -14.63 -56.17
CA TRP A 50 -19.38 -15.93 -55.97
C TRP A 50 -17.90 -15.84 -55.49
N SER A 51 -17.32 -16.76 -54.70
CA SER A 51 -17.56 -18.20 -54.53
C SER A 51 -17.17 -18.74 -53.14
N THR A 52 -17.85 -19.81 -52.76
CA THR A 52 -17.56 -20.73 -51.66
C THR A 52 -16.28 -21.54 -51.85
N LYS A 53 -15.53 -21.77 -50.76
CA LYS A 53 -14.79 -23.03 -50.56
C LYS A 53 -14.79 -23.41 -49.08
N LYS A 54 -15.43 -24.54 -48.82
CA LYS A 54 -15.42 -25.33 -47.59
C LYS A 54 -14.01 -25.86 -47.32
N PHE A 55 -13.65 -25.96 -46.05
CA PHE A 55 -12.97 -27.15 -45.53
C PHE A 55 -13.66 -27.54 -44.22
N ASP A 56 -14.38 -28.65 -44.29
CA ASP A 56 -14.87 -29.41 -43.14
C ASP A 56 -13.71 -30.25 -42.59
N SER A 57 -13.56 -30.26 -41.27
CA SER A 57 -13.19 -31.47 -40.52
C SER A 57 -13.63 -31.27 -39.07
N GLY A 58 -14.78 -31.83 -38.72
CA GLY A 58 -15.27 -31.88 -37.35
C GLY A 58 -14.54 -32.91 -36.49
N ILE A 59 -14.81 -32.86 -35.18
CA ILE A 59 -15.26 -33.99 -34.36
C ILE A 59 -15.78 -33.43 -33.02
N HIS A 60 -17.09 -33.67 -32.84
CA HIS A 60 -17.91 -33.90 -31.65
C HIS A 60 -17.91 -33.00 -30.40
N ALA A 61 -19.14 -32.53 -30.16
CA ALA A 61 -19.70 -31.96 -28.95
C ALA A 61 -20.09 -33.02 -27.90
N SER A 62 -20.25 -32.57 -26.65
CA SER A 62 -21.25 -33.13 -25.73
C SER A 62 -21.89 -32.04 -24.86
N ALA A 63 -23.13 -31.72 -25.22
CA ALA A 63 -24.28 -31.28 -24.44
C ALA A 63 -24.10 -30.84 -22.97
N ALA A 64 -24.36 -29.56 -22.70
CA ALA A 64 -24.85 -29.06 -21.40
C ALA A 64 -25.45 -27.64 -21.47
N ASN A 65 -26.26 -27.30 -22.48
CA ASN A 65 -26.81 -25.93 -22.57
C ASN A 65 -28.25 -25.79 -23.12
N GLU A 66 -29.14 -26.74 -22.81
CA GLU A 66 -30.56 -26.68 -23.20
C GLU A 66 -31.57 -26.78 -22.02
N ARG A 67 -31.20 -26.34 -20.82
CA ARG A 67 -32.15 -26.29 -19.67
C ARG A 67 -32.45 -24.90 -19.11
N TYR A 68 -31.97 -23.83 -19.72
CA TYR A 68 -32.12 -22.47 -19.19
C TYR A 68 -33.16 -21.58 -19.92
N LEU A 69 -33.89 -22.10 -20.92
CA LEU A 69 -34.82 -21.30 -21.74
C LEU A 69 -36.28 -21.78 -21.74
N ALA A 70 -36.67 -22.60 -20.77
CA ALA A 70 -38.06 -23.06 -20.66
C ALA A 70 -38.55 -23.00 -19.20
N MET A 71 -38.85 -21.80 -18.68
CA MET A 71 -39.73 -21.58 -17.52
C MET A 71 -39.95 -20.07 -17.26
N ARG A 72 -40.46 -19.35 -18.27
CA ARG A 72 -40.97 -17.98 -18.07
C ARG A 72 -42.12 -17.64 -19.04
N ARG A 73 -43.25 -18.29 -18.82
CA ARG A 73 -44.59 -17.80 -19.20
C ARG A 73 -45.55 -18.17 -18.07
N ASP A 74 -46.48 -17.25 -17.81
CA ASP A 74 -47.63 -17.33 -16.89
C ASP A 74 -47.39 -16.83 -15.46
N ALA A 75 -47.72 -15.55 -15.22
CA ALA A 75 -48.81 -15.13 -14.32
C ALA A 75 -48.70 -13.63 -14.03
N GLU A 76 -49.55 -12.85 -14.70
CA GLU A 76 -49.97 -11.52 -14.25
C GLU A 76 -51.08 -11.66 -13.18
N ASP A 77 -51.21 -10.61 -12.37
CA ASP A 77 -52.35 -10.23 -11.51
C ASP A 77 -52.28 -10.54 -10.00
N THR A 78 -51.78 -9.56 -9.21
CA THR A 78 -52.45 -8.95 -8.04
C THR A 78 -51.60 -7.80 -7.44
N ARG A 79 -52.30 -6.82 -6.84
CA ARG A 79 -51.88 -5.44 -6.46
C ARG A 79 -51.02 -5.33 -5.17
N PRO A 80 -50.48 -4.14 -4.80
CA PRO A 80 -49.08 -3.96 -4.38
C PRO A 80 -48.78 -4.12 -2.88
N PHE A 81 -47.62 -4.69 -2.56
CA PHE A 81 -46.97 -4.58 -1.25
C PHE A 81 -45.80 -3.59 -1.32
N LYS A 82 -45.74 -2.63 -0.38
CA LYS A 82 -44.64 -1.68 -0.22
C LYS A 82 -43.42 -2.41 0.36
N GLY A 83 -42.33 -2.42 -0.39
CA GLY A 83 -41.00 -2.86 0.04
C GLY A 83 -40.08 -2.92 -1.17
N ALA A 84 -39.06 -2.06 -1.21
CA ALA A 84 -38.17 -1.94 -2.36
C ALA A 84 -37.45 -3.28 -2.66
N PRO A 85 -37.51 -3.81 -3.90
CA PRO A 85 -36.77 -5.01 -4.26
C PRO A 85 -35.30 -4.68 -4.51
N TYR A 86 -34.44 -5.41 -3.79
CA TYR A 86 -33.01 -5.56 -4.06
C TYR A 86 -32.83 -6.16 -5.46
N GLN A 87 -32.11 -5.46 -6.35
CA GLN A 87 -31.71 -6.00 -7.65
C GLN A 87 -30.35 -6.70 -7.51
N PRO A 88 -30.18 -7.94 -8.02
CA PRO A 88 -28.90 -8.63 -8.02
C PRO A 88 -28.01 -8.03 -9.11
N ALA A 89 -26.94 -7.35 -8.71
CA ALA A 89 -25.90 -6.91 -9.64
C ALA A 89 -25.11 -8.15 -10.13
N ASN A 90 -25.39 -8.55 -11.36
CA ASN A 90 -24.50 -9.38 -12.17
C ASN A 90 -23.09 -8.78 -12.16
N THR A 91 -22.21 -9.32 -11.33
CA THR A 91 -20.79 -8.99 -11.34
C THR A 91 -20.03 -10.25 -11.74
N PHE A 92 -19.77 -10.38 -13.04
CA PHE A 92 -18.75 -11.29 -13.52
C PHE A 92 -17.39 -10.78 -13.00
N VAL A 93 -16.88 -11.42 -11.95
CA VAL A 93 -15.52 -11.19 -11.47
C VAL A 93 -14.57 -11.92 -12.41
N THR A 94 -13.87 -11.15 -13.24
CA THR A 94 -12.75 -11.67 -14.04
C THR A 94 -11.63 -12.11 -13.12
N THR A 95 -11.20 -13.37 -13.28
CA THR A 95 -10.07 -14.01 -12.63
C THR A 95 -8.74 -13.34 -13.01
N GLY A 96 -8.03 -12.78 -12.04
CA GLY A 96 -6.64 -12.29 -12.19
C GLY A 96 -5.75 -12.87 -11.08
N PRO A 97 -4.45 -13.16 -11.36
CA PRO A 97 -3.61 -13.97 -10.47
C PRO A 97 -3.04 -13.18 -9.27
N TRP A 98 -2.87 -13.90 -8.17
CA TRP A 98 -2.39 -13.46 -6.85
C TRP A 98 -0.92 -12.99 -6.90
N ARG A 99 -0.62 -11.79 -6.35
CA ARG A 99 0.77 -11.34 -6.08
C ARG A 99 1.18 -11.67 -4.64
N GLN A 100 2.43 -12.10 -4.47
CA GLN A 100 3.07 -12.45 -3.19
C GLN A 100 3.33 -11.22 -2.31
N GLY A 101 3.10 -11.36 -1.00
CA GLY A 101 3.67 -10.48 0.04
C GLY A 101 2.70 -9.80 1.00
N THR A 102 1.40 -9.77 0.70
CA THR A 102 0.34 -9.36 1.65
C THR A 102 -0.96 -10.06 1.23
N VAL A 103 -1.74 -10.59 2.18
CA VAL A 103 -3.07 -11.13 1.87
C VAL A 103 -3.91 -9.99 1.26
N PRO A 104 -4.47 -10.15 0.05
CA PRO A 104 -5.47 -9.21 -0.46
C PRO A 104 -6.65 -9.33 0.49
N ARG A 105 -7.01 -8.31 1.29
CA ARG A 105 -8.14 -8.42 2.23
C ARG A 105 -9.44 -8.66 1.45
N PRO A 106 -9.95 -9.90 1.30
CA PRO A 106 -11.16 -10.17 0.56
C PRO A 106 -12.20 -10.44 1.64
N PHE A 107 -12.37 -9.53 2.61
CA PHE A 107 -13.39 -9.71 3.63
C PHE A 107 -14.62 -8.92 3.23
N SER A 108 -15.80 -9.56 3.31
CA SER A 108 -17.04 -8.87 2.98
C SER A 108 -17.31 -7.77 4.02
N ARG A 109 -17.57 -6.54 3.53
CA ARG A 109 -18.11 -5.43 4.34
C ARG A 109 -19.64 -5.44 4.37
N ASP A 110 -20.26 -6.12 3.42
CA ASP A 110 -21.71 -6.25 3.26
C ASP A 110 -22.16 -7.56 3.89
N CYS A 111 -21.91 -7.72 5.19
CA CYS A 111 -22.38 -8.87 5.97
C CYS A 111 -22.62 -8.45 7.42
N TRP A 112 -23.52 -9.16 8.09
CA TRP A 112 -23.73 -9.02 9.51
C TRP A 112 -22.47 -9.50 10.27
N ARG A 113 -21.96 -8.66 11.17
CA ARG A 113 -20.83 -8.96 12.08
C ARG A 113 -21.11 -8.37 13.46
N PRO A 114 -20.61 -8.99 14.53
CA PRO A 114 -20.64 -8.38 15.85
C PRO A 114 -19.63 -7.23 15.94
N THR A 115 -19.88 -6.26 16.82
CA THR A 115 -18.87 -5.27 17.20
C THR A 115 -17.87 -5.87 18.20
N ILE A 116 -16.63 -5.33 18.27
CA ILE A 116 -15.63 -5.77 19.27
C ILE A 116 -16.16 -5.55 20.68
N ASP A 117 -16.86 -4.44 20.94
CA ASP A 117 -17.53 -4.17 22.22
C ASP A 117 -18.49 -5.30 22.58
N ASP A 118 -19.37 -5.68 21.66
CA ASP A 118 -20.35 -6.73 21.92
C ASP A 118 -19.71 -8.08 22.21
N VAL A 119 -18.62 -8.43 21.50
CA VAL A 119 -17.84 -9.64 21.77
C VAL A 119 -17.21 -9.58 23.17
N ASP A 120 -16.58 -8.46 23.52
CA ASP A 120 -15.99 -8.28 24.84
C ASP A 120 -17.08 -8.32 25.94
N ARG A 121 -18.27 -7.74 25.72
CA ARG A 121 -19.40 -7.80 26.67
C ARG A 121 -19.89 -9.22 26.91
N ILE A 122 -20.15 -9.99 25.86
CA ILE A 122 -20.61 -11.38 26.01
C ILE A 122 -19.52 -12.27 26.63
N SER A 123 -18.23 -11.94 26.42
CA SER A 123 -17.12 -12.63 27.08
C SER A 123 -17.15 -12.49 28.61
N TRP A 124 -17.71 -11.39 29.12
CA TRP A 124 -17.94 -11.15 30.55
C TRP A 124 -19.31 -11.65 31.05
N GLY A 125 -20.11 -12.28 30.19
CA GLY A 125 -21.49 -12.67 30.49
C GLY A 125 -22.47 -11.49 30.55
N ARG A 126 -22.13 -10.35 29.91
CA ARG A 126 -23.02 -9.18 29.78
C ARG A 126 -23.79 -9.26 28.47
N ASN A 127 -24.98 -8.64 28.43
CA ASN A 127 -25.78 -8.57 27.21
C ASN A 127 -25.08 -7.75 26.12
N ALA A 128 -25.03 -8.25 24.88
CA ALA A 128 -24.64 -7.48 23.71
C ALA A 128 -25.65 -6.35 23.43
N LYS A 129 -25.20 -5.28 22.78
CA LYS A 129 -26.02 -4.17 22.26
C LYS A 129 -26.66 -4.56 20.93
N GLN A 130 -25.92 -5.27 20.06
CA GLN A 130 -26.46 -5.79 18.80
C GLN A 130 -27.15 -7.15 19.00
N LYS A 131 -28.37 -7.27 18.49
CA LYS A 131 -29.12 -8.55 18.50
C LYS A 131 -28.40 -9.56 17.60
N GLY A 132 -28.19 -10.78 18.10
CA GLY A 132 -27.54 -11.88 17.37
C GLY A 132 -26.06 -12.14 17.74
N THR A 133 -25.39 -11.22 18.45
CA THR A 133 -23.96 -11.35 18.83
C THR A 133 -23.65 -12.52 19.75
N GLY A 134 -24.60 -12.95 20.57
CA GLY A 134 -24.47 -14.16 21.39
C GLY A 134 -25.77 -14.96 21.41
N SER A 135 -25.67 -16.22 21.84
CA SER A 135 -26.80 -17.14 22.02
C SER A 135 -26.79 -17.68 23.45
N ARG A 136 -27.97 -18.03 23.99
CA ARG A 136 -28.06 -18.77 25.26
C ARG A 136 -27.54 -20.20 25.13
N GLY A 137 -27.58 -20.76 23.92
CA GLY A 137 -27.13 -22.13 23.62
C GLY A 137 -25.65 -22.26 23.25
N VAL A 138 -24.91 -21.15 23.08
CA VAL A 138 -23.48 -21.17 22.73
C VAL A 138 -22.71 -20.36 23.78
N PRO A 139 -21.88 -20.98 24.62
CA PRO A 139 -21.21 -20.27 25.69
C PRO A 139 -20.09 -19.38 25.14
N HIS A 140 -20.11 -18.11 25.53
CA HIS A 140 -19.06 -17.12 25.21
C HIS A 140 -18.36 -16.57 26.46
N ARG A 141 -18.97 -16.74 27.64
CA ARG A 141 -18.42 -16.23 28.89
C ARG A 141 -17.14 -16.97 29.26
N LEU A 142 -16.05 -16.22 29.43
CA LEU A 142 -14.73 -16.76 29.78
C LEU A 142 -14.55 -16.79 31.31
N ASN A 143 -13.87 -17.81 31.81
CA ASN A 143 -13.29 -17.80 33.16
C ASN A 143 -11.93 -17.05 33.18
N ASP A 144 -11.29 -16.92 34.34
CA ASP A 144 -10.07 -16.12 34.49
C ASP A 144 -8.87 -16.64 33.68
N ASP A 145 -8.73 -17.97 33.59
CA ASP A 145 -7.68 -18.62 32.79
C ASP A 145 -7.92 -18.40 31.29
N GLU A 146 -9.15 -18.63 30.83
CA GLU A 146 -9.56 -18.42 29.44
C GLU A 146 -9.46 -16.95 29.05
N ARG A 147 -9.79 -16.04 29.95
CA ARG A 147 -9.64 -14.59 29.76
C ARG A 147 -8.17 -14.23 29.56
N SER A 148 -7.29 -14.78 30.38
CA SER A 148 -5.84 -14.56 30.25
C SER A 148 -5.35 -15.05 28.90
N LEU A 149 -5.74 -16.26 28.49
CA LEU A 149 -5.41 -16.83 27.18
C LEU A 149 -5.97 -15.97 26.03
N TYR A 150 -7.19 -15.47 26.13
CA TYR A 150 -7.81 -14.58 25.16
C TYR A 150 -7.03 -13.26 25.02
N ASP A 151 -6.62 -12.63 26.12
CA ASP A 151 -5.84 -11.38 26.09
C ASP A 151 -4.42 -11.58 25.55
N PHE A 152 -3.81 -12.75 25.78
CA PHE A 152 -2.57 -13.12 25.10
C PHE A 152 -2.79 -13.39 23.62
N ALA A 153 -3.89 -14.06 23.26
CA ALA A 153 -4.20 -14.41 21.88
C ALA A 153 -4.42 -13.18 21.01
N ARG A 154 -5.16 -12.19 21.53
CA ARG A 154 -5.35 -10.89 20.88
C ARG A 154 -4.02 -10.23 20.54
N ARG A 155 -3.06 -10.21 21.47
CA ARG A 155 -1.73 -9.62 21.24
C ARG A 155 -0.84 -10.43 20.30
N LYS A 156 -0.90 -11.76 20.37
CA LYS A 156 -0.09 -12.66 19.55
C LYS A 156 -0.64 -12.87 18.14
N GLY A 157 -1.95 -12.69 17.96
CA GLY A 157 -2.68 -13.00 16.73
C GLY A 157 -3.12 -14.46 16.59
N PHE A 158 -2.89 -15.31 17.60
CA PHE A 158 -3.33 -16.70 17.63
C PHE A 158 -3.59 -17.16 19.06
N VAL A 159 -4.52 -18.09 19.27
CA VAL A 159 -4.86 -18.64 20.59
C VAL A 159 -4.19 -19.98 20.83
N GLU A 160 -3.59 -20.16 22.01
CA GLU A 160 -3.02 -21.44 22.44
C GLU A 160 -4.02 -22.20 23.30
N ILE A 161 -4.34 -23.44 22.91
CA ILE A 161 -5.37 -24.27 23.55
C ILE A 161 -4.74 -25.60 23.95
N GLY A 162 -5.04 -26.11 25.15
CA GLY A 162 -4.68 -27.49 25.51
C GLY A 162 -5.74 -28.47 24.99
N GLY A 163 -5.35 -29.42 24.14
CA GLY A 163 -6.31 -30.30 23.45
C GLY A 163 -7.32 -29.52 22.59
N SER A 164 -8.58 -29.97 22.55
CA SER A 164 -9.66 -29.32 21.79
C SER A 164 -10.22 -28.04 22.43
N GLY A 165 -9.83 -27.73 23.67
CA GLY A 165 -10.41 -26.61 24.43
C GLY A 165 -11.86 -26.86 24.89
N TRP A 166 -12.36 -28.09 24.72
CA TRP A 166 -13.70 -28.51 25.14
C TRP A 166 -13.85 -28.48 26.66
N ARG A 167 -14.96 -27.92 27.14
CA ARG A 167 -15.35 -27.91 28.56
C ARG A 167 -16.61 -28.75 28.73
N SER A 168 -16.48 -29.92 29.36
CA SER A 168 -17.60 -30.85 29.59
C SER A 168 -18.78 -30.20 30.33
N GLU A 169 -18.48 -29.33 31.30
CA GLU A 169 -19.47 -28.57 32.08
C GLU A 169 -20.24 -27.52 31.26
N ARG A 170 -19.68 -27.05 30.14
CA ARG A 170 -20.31 -26.09 29.22
C ARG A 170 -20.78 -26.72 27.92
N ARG A 171 -20.43 -27.99 27.69
CA ARG A 171 -20.67 -28.76 26.46
C ARG A 171 -20.21 -28.01 25.21
N ASP A 172 -19.15 -27.20 25.31
CA ASP A 172 -18.55 -26.45 24.20
C ASP A 172 -17.19 -25.82 24.61
N SER A 173 -16.57 -25.02 23.74
CA SER A 173 -15.35 -24.25 24.01
C SER A 173 -15.59 -22.73 23.99
N PRO A 174 -15.81 -22.09 25.16
CA PRO A 174 -16.05 -20.65 25.25
C PRO A 174 -14.90 -19.80 24.71
N LEU A 175 -13.66 -20.22 24.93
CA LEU A 175 -12.46 -19.54 24.43
C LEU A 175 -12.41 -19.52 22.91
N VAL A 176 -12.67 -20.66 22.26
CA VAL A 176 -12.71 -20.76 20.78
C VAL A 176 -13.83 -19.91 20.22
N ASN A 177 -15.03 -20.02 20.79
CA ASN A 177 -16.21 -19.28 20.35
C ASN A 177 -15.99 -17.76 20.43
N THR A 178 -15.46 -17.27 21.55
CA THR A 178 -15.21 -15.84 21.75
C THR A 178 -14.07 -15.33 20.89
N PHE A 179 -12.97 -16.09 20.75
CA PHE A 179 -11.86 -15.70 19.87
C PHE A 179 -12.27 -15.68 18.39
N ARG A 180 -13.08 -16.66 17.95
CA ARG A 180 -13.64 -16.70 16.59
C ARG A 180 -14.53 -15.49 16.29
N SER A 181 -15.43 -15.14 17.22
CA SER A 181 -16.28 -13.95 17.13
C SER A 181 -15.47 -12.65 17.11
N TRP A 182 -14.37 -12.60 17.86
CA TRP A 182 -13.48 -11.44 17.86
C TRP A 182 -12.72 -11.28 16.53
N CYS A 183 -12.24 -12.38 15.95
CA CYS A 183 -11.67 -12.40 14.60
C CYS A 183 -12.70 -11.99 13.54
N ASP A 184 -13.95 -12.45 13.65
CA ASP A 184 -15.05 -12.04 12.77
C ASP A 184 -15.39 -10.55 12.88
N ALA A 185 -15.40 -9.99 14.09
CA ALA A 185 -15.57 -8.55 14.30
C ALA A 185 -14.45 -7.72 13.62
N ARG A 186 -13.25 -8.30 13.48
CA ARG A 186 -12.09 -7.66 12.84
C ARG A 186 -11.95 -7.97 11.34
N GLY A 187 -12.69 -8.96 10.84
CA GLY A 187 -12.56 -9.43 9.46
C GLY A 187 -11.19 -10.05 9.16
N VAL A 188 -10.62 -10.78 10.13
CA VAL A 188 -9.34 -11.48 10.01
C VAL A 188 -9.52 -12.99 10.28
N PRO A 189 -8.71 -13.88 9.69
CA PRO A 189 -8.75 -15.31 10.02
C PRO A 189 -8.52 -15.57 11.51
N ALA A 190 -9.09 -16.66 12.03
CA ALA A 190 -8.83 -17.11 13.40
C ALA A 190 -7.76 -18.20 13.38
N ILE A 191 -6.68 -18.02 14.16
CA ILE A 191 -5.57 -18.98 14.23
C ILE A 191 -5.58 -19.65 15.60
N TYR A 192 -5.62 -20.97 15.61
CA TYR A 192 -5.62 -21.81 16.80
C TYR A 192 -4.35 -22.67 16.81
N LEU A 193 -3.67 -22.73 17.96
CA LEU A 193 -2.60 -23.68 18.24
C LEU A 193 -3.10 -24.65 19.31
N HIS A 194 -3.53 -25.84 18.88
CA HIS A 194 -3.93 -26.94 19.74
C HIS A 194 -2.71 -27.72 20.20
N LYS A 195 -2.44 -27.71 21.50
CA LYS A 195 -1.31 -28.38 22.11
C LYS A 195 -1.69 -29.82 22.46
N GLY A 196 -0.99 -30.76 21.84
CA GLY A 196 -1.04 -32.18 22.16
C GLY A 196 -0.45 -32.47 23.55
N ARG A 197 -0.62 -33.71 24.03
CA ARG A 197 -0.23 -34.08 25.40
C ARG A 197 1.29 -34.05 25.60
N ASP A 198 2.04 -34.55 24.63
CA ASP A 198 3.51 -34.65 24.71
C ASP A 198 4.23 -33.56 23.89
N GLY A 199 3.50 -32.82 23.06
CA GLY A 199 4.06 -31.75 22.23
C GLY A 199 4.69 -32.23 20.93
N THR A 200 4.45 -33.49 20.54
CA THR A 200 4.91 -34.05 19.26
C THR A 200 3.91 -33.83 18.13
N ASP A 201 2.63 -33.66 18.46
CA ASP A 201 1.48 -33.59 17.56
C ASP A 201 0.64 -32.31 17.78
N ASP A 202 1.29 -31.16 18.03
CA ASP A 202 0.59 -29.89 18.14
C ASP A 202 -0.01 -29.50 16.77
N GLN A 203 -1.27 -29.09 16.75
CA GLN A 203 -2.01 -28.75 15.53
C GLN A 203 -2.20 -27.22 15.41
N VAL A 204 -1.76 -26.64 14.30
CA VAL A 204 -2.07 -25.26 13.92
C VAL A 204 -3.26 -25.28 12.98
N VAL A 205 -4.32 -24.52 13.29
CA VAL A 205 -5.55 -24.43 12.48
C VAL A 205 -5.83 -22.96 12.15
N VAL A 206 -5.99 -22.65 10.87
CA VAL A 206 -6.37 -21.33 10.38
C VAL A 206 -7.80 -21.38 9.84
N ASP A 207 -8.77 -20.88 10.62
CA ASP A 207 -10.16 -20.73 10.18
C ASP A 207 -10.32 -19.45 9.36
N LEU A 208 -10.70 -19.62 8.09
CA LEU A 208 -10.91 -18.58 7.10
C LEU A 208 -12.37 -18.07 7.08
N ALA A 209 -13.29 -18.76 7.76
CA ALA A 209 -14.71 -18.37 7.86
C ALA A 209 -14.93 -16.90 8.27
N PRO A 210 -14.16 -16.31 9.22
CA PRO A 210 -14.26 -14.90 9.58
C PRO A 210 -14.06 -13.91 8.41
N LEU A 211 -13.51 -14.32 7.28
CA LEU A 211 -13.41 -13.45 6.09
C LEU A 211 -14.80 -13.21 5.45
N ARG A 212 -15.78 -14.10 5.67
CA ARG A 212 -17.14 -14.02 5.10
C ARG A 212 -17.17 -13.97 3.57
N THR A 213 -16.25 -14.66 2.92
CA THR A 213 -16.15 -14.76 1.46
C THR A 213 -16.05 -16.22 1.01
N PRO A 214 -17.11 -17.02 1.15
CA PRO A 214 -17.07 -18.46 0.90
C PRO A 214 -16.57 -18.84 -0.50
N LEU A 215 -16.99 -18.09 -1.53
CA LEU A 215 -16.52 -18.28 -2.91
C LEU A 215 -15.03 -17.93 -3.14
N ARG A 216 -14.33 -17.46 -2.11
CA ARG A 216 -12.89 -17.13 -2.13
C ARG A 216 -12.10 -17.87 -1.05
N PHE A 217 -12.71 -18.79 -0.31
CA PHE A 217 -12.00 -19.54 0.73
C PHE A 217 -10.90 -20.43 0.16
N GLU A 218 -11.11 -21.06 -1.00
CA GLU A 218 -10.07 -21.84 -1.68
C GLU A 218 -8.83 -21.00 -2.00
N ALA A 219 -9.04 -19.79 -2.49
CA ALA A 219 -7.97 -18.85 -2.77
C ALA A 219 -7.23 -18.40 -1.49
N ALA A 220 -7.96 -18.12 -0.41
CA ALA A 220 -7.37 -17.77 0.88
C ALA A 220 -6.61 -18.96 1.50
N ALA A 221 -7.08 -20.19 1.31
CA ALA A 221 -6.37 -21.40 1.70
C ALA A 221 -5.09 -21.60 0.88
N ALA A 222 -5.14 -21.36 -0.43
CA ALA A 222 -3.96 -21.40 -1.29
C ALA A 222 -2.89 -20.37 -0.86
N PHE A 223 -3.29 -19.19 -0.40
CA PHE A 223 -2.36 -18.22 0.18
C PHE A 223 -1.67 -18.78 1.44
N CYS A 224 -2.43 -19.39 2.35
CA CYS A 224 -1.88 -19.97 3.57
C CYS A 224 -0.91 -21.12 3.27
N LEU A 225 -1.24 -21.97 2.29
CA LEU A 225 -0.38 -23.05 1.81
C LEU A 225 0.88 -22.55 1.10
N GLY A 226 0.81 -21.38 0.45
CA GLY A 226 1.97 -20.70 -0.13
C GLY A 226 2.92 -20.13 0.93
N ALA A 227 2.39 -19.66 2.06
CA ALA A 227 3.19 -19.22 3.20
C ALA A 227 3.77 -20.39 4.00
N ALA A 228 3.03 -21.50 4.10
CA ALA A 228 3.45 -22.72 4.79
C ALA A 228 2.94 -23.98 4.06
N PRO A 229 3.78 -24.69 3.29
CA PRO A 229 3.36 -25.86 2.53
C PRO A 229 2.99 -27.05 3.44
N ASN A 230 2.37 -28.08 2.86
CA ASN A 230 1.97 -29.34 3.53
C ASN A 230 0.92 -29.15 4.64
N GLY A 231 -0.03 -28.24 4.44
CA GLY A 231 -1.25 -28.14 5.25
C GLY A 231 -2.41 -28.90 4.60
N THR A 232 -3.37 -29.33 5.41
CA THR A 232 -4.60 -29.97 4.97
C THR A 232 -5.72 -28.94 4.96
N VAL A 233 -6.45 -28.82 3.85
CA VAL A 233 -7.66 -27.99 3.80
C VAL A 233 -8.84 -28.83 4.28
N GLU A 234 -9.52 -28.35 5.30
CA GLU A 234 -10.63 -29.03 5.96
C GLU A 234 -11.86 -28.11 5.96
N PHE A 235 -13.01 -28.67 5.61
CA PHE A 235 -14.29 -27.99 5.76
C PHE A 235 -15.11 -28.73 6.81
N GLU A 236 -15.08 -28.26 8.05
CA GLU A 236 -15.83 -28.85 9.15
C GLU A 236 -17.27 -28.31 9.12
N GLY A 237 -18.15 -29.02 8.42
CA GLY A 237 -19.57 -28.69 8.31
C GLY A 237 -20.48 -29.57 9.16
N ARG A 238 -20.76 -29.19 10.42
CA ARG A 238 -22.09 -29.49 11.00
C ARG A 238 -23.07 -28.38 10.57
N PRO A 239 -24.33 -28.71 10.26
CA PRO A 239 -25.33 -27.71 9.89
C PRO A 239 -25.49 -26.65 10.99
N PRO A 240 -25.93 -25.42 10.63
CA PRO A 240 -26.31 -24.41 11.60
C PRO A 240 -27.26 -25.02 12.63
N VAL A 241 -26.98 -24.80 13.92
CA VAL A 241 -27.98 -25.06 14.96
C VAL A 241 -29.14 -24.09 14.68
N ASP A 242 -30.24 -24.68 14.25
CA ASP A 242 -31.56 -24.13 13.86
C ASP A 242 -31.77 -23.45 12.51
N LEU A 243 -32.14 -24.29 11.54
CA LEU A 243 -33.28 -24.05 10.63
C LEU A 243 -34.55 -24.83 11.06
N ARG A 244 -34.59 -25.38 12.29
CA ARG A 244 -35.75 -26.14 12.80
C ARG A 244 -36.49 -25.45 13.95
N ASP A 245 -35.79 -24.77 14.87
CA ASP A 245 -36.48 -24.22 16.05
C ASP A 245 -36.81 -22.71 15.94
N ALA A 246 -37.31 -22.28 14.79
CA ALA A 246 -37.84 -20.92 14.60
C ALA A 246 -39.33 -20.78 15.01
N GLU A 247 -39.99 -21.86 15.44
CA GLU A 247 -41.42 -21.84 15.77
C GLU A 247 -41.77 -21.99 17.26
N ASP A 248 -40.85 -22.38 18.16
CA ASP A 248 -41.18 -22.60 19.59
C ASP A 248 -40.74 -21.47 20.54
N ALA A 249 -40.74 -20.22 20.07
CA ALA A 249 -40.59 -19.03 20.92
C ALA A 249 -41.94 -18.39 21.30
N ALA A 250 -42.98 -19.21 21.45
CA ALA A 250 -44.25 -18.84 22.04
C ALA A 250 -44.59 -19.84 23.16
N ASP A 251 -44.81 -19.27 24.35
CA ASP A 251 -45.46 -19.83 25.53
C ASP A 251 -44.77 -20.91 26.39
N ASP A 252 -44.61 -20.49 27.65
CA ASP A 252 -44.93 -21.18 28.89
C ASP A 252 -43.91 -22.05 29.66
N ASP A 253 -44.00 -21.81 30.98
CA ASP A 253 -43.41 -22.49 32.12
C ASP A 253 -43.57 -24.02 32.07
N GLU A 254 -42.55 -24.77 32.50
CA GLU A 254 -42.69 -25.58 33.73
C GLU A 254 -41.38 -26.22 34.19
N GLN A 255 -41.26 -26.30 35.52
CA GLN A 255 -40.28 -27.04 36.27
C GLN A 255 -40.52 -28.55 36.20
N GLN A 256 -39.48 -29.32 36.54
CA GLN A 256 -39.42 -30.77 36.80
C GLN A 256 -39.16 -31.69 35.60
N ARG A 257 -37.91 -32.17 35.51
CA ARG A 257 -37.53 -33.52 35.99
C ARG A 257 -36.03 -33.75 35.80
N ALA A 258 -35.33 -33.84 36.91
CA ALA A 258 -34.07 -34.57 37.00
C ALA A 258 -34.41 -36.04 37.21
N ALA A 259 -33.89 -36.94 36.37
CA ALA A 259 -33.34 -38.26 36.73
C ALA A 259 -33.03 -39.06 35.45
N GLU A 260 -31.95 -39.84 35.53
CA GLU A 260 -31.54 -40.94 34.63
C GLU A 260 -30.71 -40.59 33.39
N ALA A 261 -29.40 -40.53 33.61
CA ALA A 261 -28.44 -40.97 32.62
C ALA A 261 -28.46 -42.51 32.54
N PRO A 262 -28.22 -43.08 31.34
CA PRO A 262 -27.29 -44.20 31.25
C PRO A 262 -26.14 -43.90 30.30
N ALA A 263 -24.99 -44.48 30.66
CA ALA A 263 -23.72 -44.37 29.98
C ALA A 263 -23.68 -45.19 28.67
N ALA A 264 -22.99 -44.62 27.69
CA ALA A 264 -22.22 -45.24 26.60
C ALA A 264 -22.83 -46.40 25.78
N SER A 265 -23.02 -46.17 24.48
CA SER A 265 -22.49 -47.09 23.47
C SER A 265 -22.31 -46.42 22.10
N ALA A 266 -21.24 -46.86 21.42
CA ALA A 266 -20.85 -46.72 20.02
C ALA A 266 -21.63 -45.73 19.12
N SER A 267 -20.91 -44.71 18.68
CA SER A 267 -21.32 -43.77 17.64
C SER A 267 -21.65 -44.47 16.33
N GLU A 268 -22.93 -44.45 15.96
CA GLU A 268 -23.37 -44.56 14.57
C GLU A 268 -22.79 -43.41 13.73
N PRO A 269 -22.44 -43.63 12.45
CA PRO A 269 -22.00 -42.57 11.57
C PRO A 269 -23.22 -41.73 11.18
N SER A 270 -23.41 -40.57 11.82
CA SER A 270 -24.51 -39.70 11.43
C SER A 270 -24.26 -39.17 10.01
N GLY A 271 -25.15 -39.54 9.09
CA GLY A 271 -25.17 -39.07 7.71
C GLY A 271 -25.51 -37.59 7.65
N ALA A 272 -24.60 -36.73 8.09
CA ALA A 272 -24.70 -35.29 7.93
C ALA A 272 -24.51 -34.95 6.45
N ARG A 273 -25.54 -34.37 5.83
CA ARG A 273 -25.45 -33.80 4.48
C ARG A 273 -24.37 -32.71 4.47
N MET A 274 -23.30 -32.91 3.71
CA MET A 274 -22.30 -31.88 3.43
C MET A 274 -22.95 -30.79 2.56
N PHE A 275 -22.84 -29.54 2.97
CA PHE A 275 -23.31 -28.38 2.21
C PHE A 275 -22.17 -27.82 1.34
N SER A 276 -22.52 -27.32 0.16
CA SER A 276 -21.62 -26.55 -0.70
C SER A 276 -21.42 -25.12 -0.18
N LEU A 277 -20.33 -24.47 -0.59
CA LEU A 277 -20.07 -23.07 -0.24
C LEU A 277 -21.10 -22.12 -0.87
N GLU A 278 -21.66 -22.50 -2.02
CA GLU A 278 -22.76 -21.80 -2.69
C GLU A 278 -24.03 -21.84 -1.85
N GLU A 279 -24.39 -23.00 -1.30
CA GLU A 279 -25.56 -23.15 -0.42
C GLU A 279 -25.43 -22.36 0.88
N LEU A 280 -24.21 -22.11 1.35
CA LEU A 280 -23.94 -21.36 2.58
C LEU A 280 -23.65 -19.87 2.35
N ALA A 281 -23.57 -19.40 1.10
CA ALA A 281 -23.15 -18.04 0.78
C ALA A 281 -23.99 -16.97 1.49
N GLU A 282 -25.31 -17.14 1.50
CA GLU A 282 -26.24 -16.24 2.21
C GLU A 282 -26.08 -16.32 3.74
N ALA A 283 -25.84 -17.52 4.28
CA ALA A 283 -25.62 -17.71 5.72
C ALA A 283 -24.33 -16.99 6.18
N TYR A 284 -23.26 -17.05 5.39
CA TYR A 284 -22.04 -16.27 5.64
C TYR A 284 -22.25 -14.75 5.58
N VAL A 285 -23.29 -14.28 4.89
CA VAL A 285 -23.66 -12.85 4.86
C VAL A 285 -24.53 -12.45 6.05
N THR A 286 -25.44 -13.32 6.48
CA THR A 286 -26.56 -12.93 7.36
C THR A 286 -26.43 -13.44 8.80
N GLN A 287 -25.74 -14.54 9.03
CA GLN A 287 -25.72 -15.22 10.32
C GLN A 287 -24.48 -14.88 11.16
N PRO A 288 -24.55 -15.02 12.49
CA PRO A 288 -23.37 -14.91 13.33
C PRO A 288 -22.36 -16.04 13.10
N ILE A 289 -21.07 -15.73 13.24
CA ILE A 289 -19.98 -16.66 12.89
C ILE A 289 -20.02 -17.97 13.69
N TYR A 290 -20.50 -17.94 14.94
CA TYR A 290 -20.60 -19.12 15.78
C TYR A 290 -21.65 -20.14 15.29
N ARG A 291 -22.53 -19.77 14.35
CA ARG A 291 -23.48 -20.69 13.69
C ARG A 291 -22.96 -21.26 12.37
N LEU A 292 -21.81 -20.77 11.90
CA LEU A 292 -21.28 -21.09 10.59
C LEU A 292 -20.14 -22.11 10.68
N PRO A 293 -20.02 -23.02 9.70
CA PRO A 293 -18.95 -23.99 9.67
C PRO A 293 -17.58 -23.33 9.47
N MET A 294 -16.52 -23.99 9.95
CA MET A 294 -15.15 -23.53 9.72
C MET A 294 -14.71 -23.96 8.32
N TYR A 295 -14.00 -23.06 7.64
CA TYR A 295 -13.22 -23.43 6.47
C TYR A 295 -11.77 -23.25 6.84
N ALA A 296 -11.09 -24.35 7.12
CA ALA A 296 -9.81 -24.33 7.81
C ALA A 296 -8.67 -24.87 6.96
N VAL A 297 -7.46 -24.39 7.24
CA VAL A 297 -6.22 -25.05 6.83
C VAL A 297 -5.51 -25.49 8.11
N SER A 298 -5.10 -26.75 8.18
CA SER A 298 -4.51 -27.36 9.37
C SER A 298 -3.11 -27.93 9.11
N TRP A 299 -2.22 -27.87 10.11
CA TRP A 299 -0.89 -28.49 10.10
C TRP A 299 -0.64 -29.18 11.43
N VAL A 300 -0.12 -30.40 11.42
CA VAL A 300 0.39 -31.08 12.62
C VAL A 300 1.90 -30.97 12.64
N ARG A 301 2.48 -30.47 13.74
CA ARG A 301 3.93 -30.23 13.92
C ARG A 301 4.34 -30.43 15.37
N GLY A 302 5.65 -30.59 15.60
CA GLY A 302 6.19 -30.54 16.96
C GLY A 302 6.02 -29.14 17.57
N ARG A 303 5.86 -29.06 18.90
CA ARG A 303 5.48 -27.84 19.64
C ARG A 303 6.26 -26.57 19.27
N SER A 304 7.58 -26.68 19.11
CA SER A 304 8.41 -25.53 18.73
C SER A 304 8.09 -25.04 17.33
N GLU A 305 7.98 -25.96 16.37
CA GLU A 305 7.68 -25.65 14.97
C GLU A 305 6.23 -25.16 14.81
N ALA A 306 5.27 -25.79 15.49
CA ALA A 306 3.87 -25.37 15.51
C ALA A 306 3.73 -23.92 16.01
N LYS A 307 4.49 -23.55 17.04
CA LYS A 307 4.48 -22.19 17.59
C LYS A 307 5.11 -21.16 16.65
N GLU A 308 6.21 -21.50 15.99
CA GLU A 308 6.83 -20.60 14.98
C GLU A 308 5.93 -20.46 13.75
N LEU A 309 5.29 -21.54 13.31
CA LEU A 309 4.31 -21.51 12.23
C LEU A 309 3.11 -20.61 12.58
N ALA A 310 2.56 -20.72 13.79
CA ALA A 310 1.46 -19.87 14.23
C ALA A 310 1.85 -18.38 14.25
N LYS A 311 3.08 -18.04 14.65
CA LYS A 311 3.59 -16.65 14.60
C LYS A 311 3.75 -16.16 13.16
N LEU A 312 4.36 -16.97 12.30
CA LEU A 312 4.57 -16.62 10.88
C LEU A 312 3.23 -16.36 10.18
N LEU A 313 2.24 -17.22 10.42
CA LEU A 313 0.89 -17.05 9.88
C LEU A 313 0.21 -15.81 10.49
N ALA A 314 0.35 -15.57 11.80
CA ALA A 314 -0.23 -14.38 12.44
C ALA A 314 0.35 -13.08 11.89
N GLU A 315 1.66 -13.03 11.62
CA GLU A 315 2.33 -11.89 10.98
C GLU A 315 1.88 -11.72 9.52
N SER A 316 1.92 -12.81 8.74
CA SER A 316 1.55 -12.80 7.30
C SER A 316 0.08 -12.43 7.06
N LEU A 317 -0.81 -12.87 7.96
CA LEU A 317 -2.25 -12.64 7.89
C LEU A 317 -2.68 -11.37 8.67
N GLY A 318 -1.78 -10.74 9.44
CA GLY A 318 -2.04 -9.55 10.22
C GLY A 318 -3.10 -9.74 11.33
N THR A 319 -3.08 -10.88 12.02
CA THR A 319 -4.13 -11.26 12.99
C THR A 319 -3.89 -10.72 14.41
N SER A 320 -2.71 -10.20 14.74
CA SER A 320 -2.44 -9.59 16.06
C SER A 320 -3.14 -8.24 16.25
N GLU A 321 -3.44 -7.88 17.50
CA GLU A 321 -3.67 -6.50 17.91
C GLU A 321 -2.34 -5.77 17.98
N ASP A 322 -2.22 -4.65 17.28
CA ASP A 322 -1.07 -3.76 17.41
C ASP A 322 -0.86 -3.43 18.90
N ALA A 323 0.36 -3.64 19.40
CA ALA A 323 0.74 -3.31 20.76
C ALA A 323 0.74 -1.78 20.96
N LYS A 324 -0.44 -1.19 21.20
CA LYS A 324 -0.60 0.10 21.87
C LYS A 324 -1.54 -0.11 23.05
N GLY A 325 -1.02 0.16 24.25
CA GLY A 325 -1.61 -0.20 25.53
C GLY A 325 -3.08 0.17 25.70
N ARG A 326 -3.77 -0.66 26.50
CA ARG A 326 -5.08 -0.43 27.15
C ARG A 326 -5.88 0.75 26.57
N ARG A 327 -6.68 0.50 25.52
CA ARG A 327 -7.85 1.35 25.25
C ARG A 327 -9.03 0.82 26.04
N LYS A 328 -9.38 1.53 27.12
CA LYS A 328 -10.75 1.54 27.65
C LYS A 328 -11.64 2.17 26.58
N GLU A 329 -12.78 1.56 26.32
CA GLU A 329 -13.88 2.25 25.66
C GLU A 329 -14.26 3.50 26.44
N GLN A 330 -14.46 4.62 25.74
CA GLN A 330 -15.65 5.45 25.91
C GLN A 330 -15.66 6.54 24.83
N GLY A 331 -16.87 6.90 24.38
CA GLY A 331 -17.10 8.05 23.54
C GLY A 331 -16.46 9.31 24.13
N SER A 332 -15.45 9.81 23.44
CA SER A 332 -14.95 11.19 23.39
C SER A 332 -13.74 11.21 22.42
N PRO A 333 -13.40 12.35 21.80
CA PRO A 333 -12.44 12.42 20.70
C PRO A 333 -11.07 11.85 21.09
N GLN A 334 -10.55 10.94 20.27
CA GLN A 334 -9.22 10.35 20.43
C GLN A 334 -8.17 11.45 20.61
N ALA A 335 -7.53 11.52 21.77
CA ALA A 335 -6.36 12.38 21.95
C ALA A 335 -5.25 11.88 21.00
N CYS A 336 -4.92 12.66 19.98
CA CYS A 336 -3.97 12.30 18.92
C CYS A 336 -2.50 12.23 19.38
N GLY A 337 -2.25 12.00 20.67
CA GLY A 337 -0.95 12.17 21.33
C GLY A 337 -0.59 13.64 21.57
N ALA A 338 0.52 13.90 22.26
CA ALA A 338 1.13 15.23 22.31
C ALA A 338 1.79 15.56 20.96
N PRO A 339 1.86 16.84 20.54
CA PRO A 339 2.58 17.21 19.32
C PRO A 339 4.06 16.84 19.47
N PRO A 340 4.73 16.37 18.39
CA PRO A 340 6.18 16.19 18.41
C PRO A 340 6.87 17.50 18.82
N ASN A 341 8.00 17.40 19.51
CA ASN A 341 8.78 18.57 19.92
C ASN A 341 9.15 19.42 18.69
N GLY A 342 9.05 20.75 18.82
CA GLY A 342 9.34 21.69 17.73
C GLY A 342 8.23 21.79 16.67
N THR A 343 7.02 21.34 16.98
CA THR A 343 5.86 21.41 16.07
C THR A 343 4.71 22.18 16.71
N LEU A 344 3.82 22.73 15.88
CA LEU A 344 2.64 23.45 16.32
C LEU A 344 1.41 23.11 15.49
N VAL A 345 0.22 23.30 16.07
CA VAL A 345 -1.06 23.07 15.39
C VAL A 345 -1.61 24.39 14.86
N VAL A 346 -1.78 24.49 13.55
CA VAL A 346 -2.47 25.60 12.89
C VAL A 346 -3.93 25.22 12.70
N SER A 347 -4.84 25.90 13.40
CA SER A 347 -6.29 25.64 13.34
C SER A 347 -7.03 26.64 12.45
N GLY A 348 -8.20 26.23 11.95
CA GLY A 348 -9.07 27.08 11.15
C GLY A 348 -8.55 27.32 9.73
N ILE A 349 -7.88 26.34 9.15
CA ILE A 349 -7.46 26.35 7.76
C ILE A 349 -8.70 26.09 6.88
N SER A 350 -8.96 26.98 5.93
CA SER A 350 -10.12 26.91 5.03
C SER A 350 -9.74 27.46 3.64
N PRO A 351 -9.03 26.68 2.82
CA PRO A 351 -8.42 27.17 1.59
C PRO A 351 -9.38 27.28 0.40
N ALA A 352 -10.58 26.68 0.49
CA ALA A 352 -11.59 26.74 -0.54
C ALA A 352 -12.99 26.95 0.06
N ALA A 353 -13.87 27.64 -0.66
CA ALA A 353 -15.26 27.86 -0.24
C ALA A 353 -16.02 26.53 -0.13
N GLY A 354 -16.85 26.39 0.90
CA GLY A 354 -17.64 25.18 1.13
C GLY A 354 -16.85 23.99 1.72
N LEU A 355 -15.52 24.07 1.78
CA LEU A 355 -14.71 23.06 2.46
C LEU A 355 -14.72 23.32 3.97
N PRO A 356 -15.10 22.35 4.83
CA PRO A 356 -15.12 22.61 6.25
C PRO A 356 -13.69 22.79 6.79
N ALA A 357 -13.52 23.75 7.69
CA ALA A 357 -12.21 24.05 8.25
C ALA A 357 -11.54 22.83 8.91
N TYR A 358 -10.21 22.81 8.85
CA TYR A 358 -9.39 21.75 9.44
C TYR A 358 -8.15 22.33 10.13
N ALA A 359 -7.43 21.46 10.85
CA ALA A 359 -6.17 21.79 11.49
C ALA A 359 -5.00 21.05 10.82
N LEU A 360 -3.81 21.64 10.83
CA LEU A 360 -2.58 21.00 10.35
C LEU A 360 -1.51 21.09 11.43
N ASN A 361 -0.81 19.98 11.70
CA ASN A 361 0.39 20.01 12.53
C ASN A 361 1.59 20.29 11.63
N VAL A 362 2.33 21.34 11.93
CA VAL A 362 3.45 21.84 11.10
C VAL A 362 4.67 22.09 11.98
N TRP A 363 5.82 22.32 11.36
CA TRP A 363 7.01 22.73 12.10
C TRP A 363 6.83 24.13 12.69
N ALA A 364 7.28 24.33 13.92
CA ALA A 364 7.16 25.63 14.58
C ALA A 364 8.18 26.65 14.05
N GLU A 365 9.35 26.17 13.62
CA GLU A 365 10.48 26.98 13.17
C GLU A 365 11.25 26.22 12.05
N ASN A 366 12.15 26.93 11.36
CA ASN A 366 13.09 26.36 10.38
C ASN A 366 12.42 25.56 9.25
N ASP A 367 11.27 26.03 8.78
CA ASP A 367 10.60 25.52 7.59
C ASP A 367 9.78 26.61 6.87
N GLY A 368 10.11 26.90 5.61
CA GLY A 368 9.45 27.93 4.82
C GLY A 368 7.96 27.65 4.56
N VAL A 369 7.62 26.38 4.32
CA VAL A 369 6.24 25.94 4.05
C VAL A 369 5.39 26.12 5.30
N SER A 370 5.86 25.58 6.44
CA SER A 370 5.19 25.72 7.73
C SER A 370 5.02 27.18 8.11
N ASN A 371 6.06 28.02 7.98
CA ASN A 371 5.98 29.45 8.28
C ASN A 371 4.90 30.17 7.46
N HIS A 372 4.77 29.83 6.18
CA HIS A 372 3.75 30.41 5.32
C HIS A 372 2.34 29.93 5.72
N ILE A 373 2.17 28.64 6.05
CA ILE A 373 0.90 28.09 6.54
C ILE A 373 0.50 28.71 7.88
N ILE A 374 1.45 28.90 8.80
CA ILE A 374 1.21 29.54 10.11
C ILE A 374 0.69 30.95 9.93
N LYS A 375 1.35 31.74 9.06
CA LYS A 375 1.02 33.14 8.84
C LYS A 375 -0.28 33.34 8.07
N ASN A 376 -0.47 32.56 7.00
CA ASN A 376 -1.51 32.82 6.00
C ASN A 376 -2.66 31.81 6.02
N LYS A 377 -2.53 30.70 6.76
CA LYS A 377 -3.46 29.56 6.75
C LYS A 377 -3.77 29.04 5.33
N MET A 378 -2.80 29.20 4.45
CA MET A 378 -2.86 28.91 3.03
C MET A 378 -1.50 28.39 2.60
N TRP A 379 -1.47 27.47 1.64
CA TRP A 379 -0.29 27.14 0.85
C TRP A 379 -0.75 26.93 -0.58
N ASP A 380 -0.07 27.57 -1.54
CA ASP A 380 -0.35 27.44 -2.97
C ASP A 380 -1.85 27.55 -3.31
N ALA A 381 -2.38 28.77 -3.24
CA ALA A 381 -3.81 29.03 -3.39
C ALA A 381 -4.37 28.55 -4.75
N SER A 382 -3.58 28.72 -5.83
CA SER A 382 -3.98 28.34 -7.18
C SER A 382 -4.09 26.82 -7.33
N LYS A 383 -3.04 26.05 -6.96
CA LYS A 383 -3.12 24.58 -7.01
C LYS A 383 -4.18 24.04 -6.05
N SER A 384 -4.36 24.67 -4.88
CA SER A 384 -5.35 24.27 -3.89
C SER A 384 -6.78 24.40 -4.42
N ALA A 385 -7.12 25.56 -5.01
CA ALA A 385 -8.44 25.79 -5.57
C ALA A 385 -8.75 24.84 -6.73
N LEU A 386 -7.77 24.64 -7.62
CA LEU A 386 -7.89 23.71 -8.73
C LEU A 386 -8.12 22.27 -8.25
N LEU A 387 -7.29 21.77 -7.33
CA LEU A 387 -7.42 20.40 -6.84
C LEU A 387 -8.80 20.16 -6.23
N VAL A 388 -9.32 21.10 -5.43
CA VAL A 388 -10.66 20.98 -4.84
C VAL A 388 -11.74 20.91 -5.91
N SER A 389 -11.68 21.80 -6.92
CA SER A 389 -12.65 21.82 -8.03
C SER A 389 -12.61 20.53 -8.85
N GLU A 390 -11.42 20.08 -9.24
CA GLU A 390 -11.22 18.91 -10.08
C GLU A 390 -11.64 17.61 -9.38
N LEU A 391 -11.33 17.46 -8.09
CA LEU A 391 -11.77 16.28 -7.34
C LEU A 391 -13.31 16.21 -7.22
N ALA A 392 -13.98 17.35 -7.04
CA ALA A 392 -15.44 17.40 -7.01
C ALA A 392 -16.06 17.01 -8.37
N GLY A 393 -15.52 17.56 -9.46
CA GLY A 393 -15.93 17.23 -10.82
C GLY A 393 -15.74 15.75 -11.14
N LEU A 394 -14.55 15.22 -10.86
CA LEU A 394 -14.21 13.82 -11.09
C LEU A 394 -15.06 12.85 -10.25
N HIS A 395 -15.35 13.19 -9.00
CA HIS A 395 -16.23 12.35 -8.18
C HIS A 395 -17.62 12.23 -8.79
N THR A 396 -18.16 13.34 -9.30
CA THR A 396 -19.46 13.37 -9.99
C THR A 396 -19.41 12.55 -11.28
N GLU A 397 -18.37 12.73 -12.09
CA GLU A 397 -18.25 12.05 -13.38
C GLU A 397 -17.99 10.55 -13.25
N LEU A 398 -17.14 10.14 -12.30
CA LEU A 398 -16.77 8.74 -12.10
C LEU A 398 -17.82 7.96 -11.31
N GLY A 399 -18.76 8.63 -10.63
CA GLY A 399 -19.71 8.00 -9.69
C GLY A 399 -19.04 7.36 -8.46
N ARG A 400 -17.76 7.66 -8.22
CA ARG A 400 -16.94 7.17 -7.10
C ARG A 400 -15.90 8.21 -6.73
N ARG A 401 -15.33 8.10 -5.53
CA ARG A 401 -14.18 8.93 -5.11
C ARG A 401 -13.02 8.75 -6.08
N ALA A 402 -12.40 9.86 -6.47
CA ALA A 402 -11.21 9.86 -7.31
C ALA A 402 -10.01 9.36 -6.50
N SER A 403 -9.11 8.58 -7.11
CA SER A 403 -7.85 8.24 -6.46
C SER A 403 -6.85 9.39 -6.67
N PHE A 404 -6.41 10.01 -5.57
CA PHE A 404 -5.44 11.10 -5.58
C PHE A 404 -4.10 10.63 -5.00
N LEU A 405 -3.02 10.75 -5.77
CA LEU A 405 -1.68 10.41 -5.34
C LEU A 405 -0.85 11.69 -5.09
N ASP A 406 -0.47 11.93 -3.85
CA ASP A 406 0.31 13.07 -3.38
C ASP A 406 1.78 12.65 -3.18
N ILE A 407 2.63 12.91 -4.17
CA ILE A 407 4.06 12.56 -4.16
C ILE A 407 4.88 13.76 -3.67
N GLY A 408 5.62 13.56 -2.57
CA GLY A 408 6.25 14.66 -1.84
C GLY A 408 5.21 15.39 -1.01
N ALA A 409 4.48 14.65 -0.18
CA ALA A 409 3.39 15.19 0.61
C ALA A 409 3.85 16.25 1.63
N ASN A 410 5.13 16.25 2.00
CA ASN A 410 5.76 17.19 2.94
C ASN A 410 4.96 17.23 4.26
N VAL A 411 4.64 18.41 4.81
CA VAL A 411 3.81 18.54 6.03
C VAL A 411 2.34 18.13 5.83
N GLY A 412 1.94 17.71 4.63
CA GLY A 412 0.61 17.14 4.36
C GLY A 412 -0.44 18.11 3.87
N TRP A 413 -0.07 19.28 3.34
CA TRP A 413 -1.05 20.29 2.90
C TRP A 413 -2.06 19.73 1.88
N PHE A 414 -1.58 19.16 0.77
CA PHE A 414 -2.43 18.63 -0.29
C PHE A 414 -3.12 17.33 0.11
N THR A 415 -2.44 16.46 0.86
CA THR A 415 -3.03 15.26 1.47
C THR A 415 -4.26 15.61 2.31
N MET A 416 -4.14 16.57 3.23
CA MET A 416 -5.23 17.00 4.10
C MET A 416 -6.34 17.71 3.32
N LEU A 417 -5.97 18.57 2.36
CA LEU A 417 -6.91 19.26 1.50
C LEU A 417 -7.79 18.27 0.73
N ALA A 418 -7.18 17.32 0.03
CA ALA A 418 -7.89 16.31 -0.75
C ALA A 418 -8.75 15.40 0.14
N ALA A 419 -8.22 14.93 1.28
CA ALA A 419 -8.97 14.10 2.23
C ALA A 419 -10.19 14.84 2.79
N ARG A 420 -10.06 16.14 3.08
CA ARG A 420 -11.14 16.95 3.66
C ARG A 420 -12.31 17.14 2.70
N THR A 421 -12.07 17.12 1.38
CA THR A 421 -13.14 17.24 0.38
C THR A 421 -14.16 16.11 0.47
N GLY A 422 -13.74 14.92 0.91
CA GLY A 422 -14.55 13.72 0.83
C GLY A 422 -14.81 13.23 -0.61
N HIS A 423 -14.09 13.77 -1.60
CA HIS A 423 -14.22 13.41 -3.01
C HIS A 423 -13.08 12.53 -3.52
N ALA A 424 -12.07 12.27 -2.69
CA ALA A 424 -10.92 11.46 -3.03
C ALA A 424 -10.62 10.37 -2.00
N ASP A 425 -10.06 9.26 -2.48
CA ASP A 425 -9.24 8.35 -1.70
C ASP A 425 -7.77 8.72 -1.96
N VAL A 426 -7.04 9.06 -0.90
CA VAL A 426 -5.71 9.68 -1.00
C VAL A 426 -4.62 8.64 -0.74
N ILE A 427 -3.59 8.68 -1.57
CA ILE A 427 -2.33 7.96 -1.40
C ILE A 427 -1.25 9.03 -1.24
N ALA A 428 -0.72 9.19 -0.05
CA ALA A 428 0.35 10.13 0.25
C ALA A 428 1.69 9.38 0.26
N VAL A 429 2.72 9.94 -0.36
CA VAL A 429 4.08 9.40 -0.34
C VAL A 429 5.02 10.47 0.20
N GLU A 430 5.61 10.21 1.35
CA GLU A 430 6.51 11.14 2.03
C GLU A 430 7.78 10.42 2.49
N ALA A 431 8.94 10.96 2.10
CA ALA A 431 10.22 10.34 2.39
C ALA A 431 10.73 10.66 3.81
N SER A 432 10.43 11.86 4.33
CA SER A 432 10.85 12.30 5.66
C SER A 432 9.96 11.72 6.74
N GLU A 433 10.53 10.83 7.56
CA GLU A 433 9.86 10.22 8.71
C GLU A 433 9.24 11.27 9.67
N PRO A 434 9.93 12.37 10.03
CA PRO A 434 9.32 13.47 10.78
C PRO A 434 8.09 14.12 10.10
N ASN A 435 8.13 14.35 8.79
CA ASN A 435 7.00 14.94 8.06
C ASN A 435 5.83 13.94 7.98
N ALA A 436 6.11 12.66 7.73
CA ALA A 436 5.09 11.61 7.76
C ALA A 436 4.36 11.57 9.11
N ALA A 437 5.07 11.77 10.23
CA ALA A 437 4.46 11.88 11.56
C ALA A 437 3.55 13.12 11.71
N LEU A 438 3.90 14.25 11.07
CA LEU A 438 3.02 15.43 11.00
C LEU A 438 1.73 15.15 10.24
N ILE A 439 1.82 14.44 9.11
CA ILE A 439 0.67 14.03 8.30
C ILE A 439 -0.26 13.14 9.14
N GLU A 440 0.26 12.07 9.76
CA GLU A 440 -0.55 11.15 10.58
C GLU A 440 -1.26 11.86 11.73
N ARG A 441 -0.55 12.77 12.40
CA ARG A 441 -1.14 13.58 13.46
C ARG A 441 -2.25 14.48 12.93
N SER A 442 -2.02 15.15 11.81
CA SER A 442 -3.02 16.00 11.16
C SER A 442 -4.26 15.19 10.78
N LEU A 443 -4.08 14.00 10.20
CA LEU A 443 -5.18 13.09 9.87
C LEU A 443 -5.96 12.67 11.12
N CYS A 444 -5.27 12.37 12.21
CA CYS A 444 -5.91 12.02 13.48
C CYS A 444 -6.74 13.18 14.05
N MET A 445 -6.17 14.39 14.14
CA MET A 445 -6.82 15.55 14.76
C MET A 445 -8.10 15.95 14.02
N ASN A 446 -8.18 15.65 12.72
CA ASN A 446 -9.33 15.95 11.88
C ASN A 446 -10.22 14.73 11.63
N GLN A 447 -9.90 13.57 12.21
CA GLN A 447 -10.64 12.32 12.03
C GLN A 447 -10.71 11.86 10.56
N LEU A 448 -9.68 12.18 9.77
CA LEU A 448 -9.57 11.87 8.33
C LEU A 448 -8.67 10.66 8.04
N VAL A 449 -8.30 9.89 9.06
CA VAL A 449 -7.46 8.69 8.91
C VAL A 449 -8.11 7.67 7.96
N LYS A 450 -9.45 7.63 7.91
CA LYS A 450 -10.19 6.80 6.95
C LYS A 450 -10.20 7.49 5.58
N GLY A 451 -9.60 6.84 4.58
CA GLY A 451 -9.53 7.34 3.19
C GLY A 451 -8.16 7.89 2.78
N VAL A 452 -7.15 7.77 3.65
CA VAL A 452 -5.77 8.18 3.34
C VAL A 452 -4.83 7.01 3.64
N THR A 453 -3.99 6.66 2.66
CA THR A 453 -2.90 5.70 2.81
C THR A 453 -1.58 6.46 2.73
N LEU A 454 -0.75 6.39 3.77
CA LEU A 454 0.55 7.07 3.81
C LEU A 454 1.70 6.06 3.63
N HIS A 455 2.52 6.27 2.62
CA HIS A 455 3.74 5.52 2.37
C HIS A 455 4.96 6.33 2.80
N ARG A 456 5.73 5.78 3.74
CA ARG A 456 6.97 6.36 4.26
C ARG A 456 8.16 5.95 3.40
N ALA A 457 8.18 6.47 2.18
CA ALA A 457 9.16 6.11 1.15
C ALA A 457 9.43 7.29 0.21
N GLY A 458 10.59 7.30 -0.41
CA GLY A 458 10.85 8.13 -1.60
C GLY A 458 10.49 7.39 -2.88
N LEU A 459 10.20 8.14 -3.94
CA LEU A 459 10.01 7.57 -5.28
C LEU A 459 11.20 7.88 -6.18
N GLY A 460 11.55 6.94 -7.06
CA GLY A 460 12.59 7.12 -8.06
C GLY A 460 12.65 5.97 -9.06
N VAL A 461 13.74 5.87 -9.82
CA VAL A 461 13.90 4.89 -10.90
C VAL A 461 14.26 3.48 -10.45
N ARG A 462 14.74 3.32 -9.20
CA ARG A 462 15.21 2.04 -8.65
C ARG A 462 14.95 1.97 -7.15
N THR A 463 14.79 0.75 -6.66
CA THR A 463 14.67 0.48 -5.22
C THR A 463 16.05 0.46 -4.56
N GLN A 464 16.26 1.35 -3.59
CA GLN A 464 17.53 1.52 -2.88
C GLN A 464 17.33 2.30 -1.57
N THR A 465 18.37 2.36 -0.73
CA THR A 465 18.38 3.23 0.45
C THR A 465 19.15 4.50 0.13
N CYS A 466 18.57 5.66 0.42
CA CYS A 466 19.20 6.96 0.19
C CYS A 466 19.25 7.78 1.48
N ALA A 467 20.18 8.73 1.55
CA ALA A 467 20.21 9.74 2.59
C ALA A 467 19.23 10.86 2.25
N LEU A 468 18.61 11.42 3.29
CA LEU A 468 17.90 12.69 3.24
C LEU A 468 18.83 13.79 3.74
N VAL A 469 18.92 14.86 2.97
CA VAL A 469 19.78 16.01 3.26
C VAL A 469 18.97 17.29 3.20
N ALA A 470 19.18 18.17 4.17
CA ALA A 470 18.50 19.46 4.25
C ALA A 470 19.46 20.52 4.77
N ARG A 471 19.06 21.79 4.64
CA ARG A 471 19.76 22.89 5.32
C ARG A 471 19.36 22.93 6.79
N ARG A 472 20.26 23.40 7.65
CA ARG A 472 19.93 23.66 9.05
C ARG A 472 18.79 24.67 9.21
N SER A 473 18.73 25.66 8.32
CA SER A 473 17.67 26.68 8.31
C SER A 473 16.32 26.21 7.73
N ASN A 474 16.29 25.06 7.05
CA ASN A 474 15.10 24.54 6.37
C ASN A 474 15.06 23.00 6.43
N ILE A 475 15.18 22.46 7.65
CA ILE A 475 15.45 21.04 7.89
C ILE A 475 14.28 20.13 7.48
N ALA A 476 13.07 20.70 7.45
CA ALA A 476 11.80 20.05 7.18
C ALA A 476 11.48 19.85 5.70
N SER A 477 12.25 20.44 4.79
CA SER A 477 12.12 20.20 3.35
C SER A 477 13.38 19.52 2.81
N PRO A 478 13.65 18.26 3.20
CA PRO A 478 14.83 17.54 2.76
C PRO A 478 14.74 17.17 1.28
N THR A 479 15.90 17.08 0.64
CA THR A 479 16.06 16.43 -0.65
C THR A 479 16.82 15.12 -0.47
N VAL A 480 16.93 14.34 -1.55
CA VAL A 480 17.58 13.02 -1.53
C VAL A 480 19.02 13.07 -2.06
N SER A 481 19.89 12.23 -1.48
CA SER A 481 21.20 11.87 -2.01
C SER A 481 21.38 10.35 -1.90
N CYS A 482 21.51 9.68 -3.04
CA CYS A 482 21.61 8.22 -3.12
C CYS A 482 23.02 7.71 -3.42
N GLU A 483 23.95 8.60 -3.77
CA GLU A 483 25.32 8.26 -4.14
C GLU A 483 26.31 8.82 -3.12
N GLY A 484 27.46 8.14 -2.99
CA GLY A 484 28.60 8.62 -2.21
C GLY A 484 28.34 8.92 -0.73
N ASN A 485 29.13 9.85 -0.18
CA ASN A 485 28.94 10.36 1.17
C ASN A 485 28.11 11.64 1.07
N ALA A 486 26.81 11.52 1.29
CA ALA A 486 25.83 12.61 1.18
C ALA A 486 26.24 13.89 1.93
N ALA A 487 26.89 13.77 3.10
CA ALA A 487 27.38 14.92 3.85
C ALA A 487 28.57 15.61 3.16
N ARG A 488 29.46 14.86 2.52
CA ARG A 488 30.61 15.38 1.78
C ARG A 488 30.21 16.01 0.46
N GLU A 489 29.31 15.38 -0.28
CA GLU A 489 28.75 15.91 -1.53
C GLU A 489 28.03 17.23 -1.27
N MET A 490 27.13 17.25 -0.28
CA MET A 490 26.36 18.45 0.03
C MET A 490 27.20 19.55 0.69
N LYS A 491 28.33 19.21 1.35
CA LYS A 491 29.28 20.22 1.83
C LYS A 491 30.09 20.83 0.68
N SER A 492 30.50 20.03 -0.32
CA SER A 492 31.14 20.57 -1.53
C SER A 492 30.15 21.44 -2.32
N TRP A 493 28.95 20.92 -2.53
CA TRP A 493 27.85 21.64 -3.17
C TRP A 493 27.53 22.93 -2.40
N GLY A 494 27.28 22.84 -1.10
CA GLY A 494 27.05 23.98 -0.24
C GLY A 494 28.15 25.05 -0.32
N LYS A 495 29.43 24.67 -0.34
CA LYS A 495 30.56 25.59 -0.51
C LYS A 495 30.48 26.39 -1.82
N HIS A 496 30.03 25.78 -2.93
CA HIS A 496 29.91 26.43 -4.23
C HIS A 496 28.78 27.47 -4.30
N PHE A 497 27.76 27.31 -3.46
CA PHE A 497 26.61 28.21 -3.40
C PHE A 497 26.65 29.17 -2.20
N GLY A 498 27.74 29.17 -1.41
CA GLY A 498 27.87 30.00 -0.20
C GLY A 498 27.06 29.51 1.01
N PHE A 499 26.64 28.24 1.00
CA PHE A 499 25.80 27.63 2.03
C PHE A 499 26.54 26.49 2.73
N HIS A 500 27.12 26.75 3.90
CA HIS A 500 27.91 25.75 4.63
C HIS A 500 27.08 24.83 5.54
N ASP A 501 25.75 24.89 5.45
CA ASP A 501 24.84 24.43 6.49
C ASP A 501 23.99 23.20 6.12
N TYR A 502 24.32 22.50 5.03
CA TYR A 502 23.67 21.22 4.73
C TYR A 502 24.07 20.13 5.73
N VAL A 503 23.07 19.35 6.14
CA VAL A 503 23.18 18.24 7.08
C VAL A 503 22.39 17.03 6.58
N VAL A 504 22.87 15.84 6.90
CA VAL A 504 22.08 14.62 6.75
C VAL A 504 21.04 14.61 7.88
N VAL A 505 19.78 14.51 7.51
CA VAL A 505 18.64 14.58 8.45
C VAL A 505 17.93 13.25 8.62
N GLY A 506 18.27 12.27 7.77
CA GLY A 506 17.72 10.93 7.86
C GLY A 506 18.18 10.05 6.72
N SER A 507 17.59 8.86 6.66
CA SER A 507 17.71 7.91 5.56
C SER A 507 16.33 7.40 5.22
N MET A 508 16.11 7.05 3.96
CA MET A 508 14.82 6.57 3.50
C MET A 508 14.98 5.45 2.48
N ARG A 509 13.95 4.62 2.38
CA ARG A 509 13.82 3.64 1.30
C ARG A 509 13.21 4.34 0.09
N MET A 510 13.96 4.37 -1.00
CA MET A 510 13.46 4.74 -2.32
C MET A 510 12.88 3.50 -3.00
N VAL A 511 11.74 3.65 -3.65
CA VAL A 511 11.09 2.60 -4.44
C VAL A 511 10.62 3.15 -5.78
N ARG A 512 10.32 2.27 -6.73
CA ARG A 512 9.65 2.68 -7.97
C ARG A 512 8.15 2.82 -7.75
N LEU A 513 7.53 3.76 -8.46
CA LEU A 513 6.09 3.97 -8.34
C LEU A 513 5.30 2.76 -8.84
N ASP A 514 5.78 2.11 -9.90
CA ASP A 514 5.16 0.88 -10.42
C ASP A 514 5.35 -0.35 -9.53
N GLU A 515 6.32 -0.34 -8.61
CA GLU A 515 6.43 -1.34 -7.55
C GLU A 515 5.53 -1.02 -6.36
N LEU A 516 5.41 0.27 -6.01
CA LEU A 516 4.57 0.72 -4.91
C LEU A 516 3.07 0.55 -5.23
N LEU A 517 2.68 0.85 -6.47
CA LEU A 517 1.31 0.82 -6.97
C LEU A 517 1.20 -0.03 -8.26
N PRO A 518 1.46 -1.35 -8.21
CA PRO A 518 1.65 -2.20 -9.40
C PRO A 518 0.41 -2.37 -10.28
N SER A 519 -0.77 -2.02 -9.79
CA SER A 519 -2.03 -2.12 -10.55
C SER A 519 -3.13 -1.17 -10.04
N GLN A 520 -2.77 -0.14 -9.28
CA GLN A 520 -3.75 0.82 -8.76
C GLN A 520 -3.85 2.01 -9.72
N PRO A 521 -4.94 2.15 -10.49
CA PRO A 521 -5.11 3.31 -11.36
C PRO A 521 -5.34 4.55 -10.50
N VAL A 522 -4.59 5.60 -10.79
CA VAL A 522 -4.70 6.91 -10.13
C VAL A 522 -5.43 7.87 -11.07
N ASP A 523 -6.36 8.65 -10.51
CA ASP A 523 -7.15 9.63 -11.27
C ASP A 523 -6.43 10.98 -11.33
N VAL A 524 -5.79 11.38 -10.23
CA VAL A 524 -5.07 12.65 -10.10
C VAL A 524 -3.73 12.39 -9.41
N ILE A 525 -2.66 13.04 -9.89
CA ILE A 525 -1.34 12.98 -9.25
C ILE A 525 -0.84 14.39 -8.96
N LYS A 526 -0.20 14.56 -7.80
CA LYS A 526 0.65 15.70 -7.48
C LYS A 526 2.11 15.24 -7.34
N ILE A 527 3.06 15.96 -7.95
CA ILE A 527 4.51 15.69 -7.88
C ILE A 527 5.26 16.97 -7.47
N ASP A 528 5.95 16.91 -6.35
CA ASP A 528 6.69 18.06 -5.80
C ASP A 528 7.82 17.51 -4.91
N VAL A 529 8.97 17.24 -5.52
CA VAL A 529 10.06 16.46 -4.92
C VAL A 529 11.42 17.16 -5.07
N GLU A 530 11.38 18.49 -5.08
CA GLU A 530 12.53 19.40 -5.01
C GLU A 530 13.60 19.09 -6.10
N GLY A 531 13.16 18.94 -7.35
CA GLY A 531 14.03 18.76 -8.52
C GLY A 531 14.16 17.33 -9.05
N ASN A 532 13.59 16.34 -8.33
CA ASN A 532 13.63 14.93 -8.75
C ASN A 532 12.37 14.52 -9.54
N GLU A 533 11.58 15.47 -10.02
CA GLU A 533 10.26 15.21 -10.61
C GLU A 533 10.38 14.29 -11.84
N LEU A 534 11.42 14.49 -12.66
CA LEU A 534 11.68 13.64 -13.82
C LEU A 534 12.08 12.21 -13.42
N GLU A 535 12.86 12.04 -12.36
CA GLU A 535 13.26 10.69 -11.90
C GLU A 535 12.06 9.93 -11.31
N VAL A 536 11.16 10.62 -10.61
CA VAL A 536 9.86 10.06 -10.18
C VAL A 536 9.03 9.65 -11.40
N ALA A 537 8.89 10.52 -12.39
CA ALA A 537 8.12 10.23 -13.61
C ALA A 537 8.71 9.05 -14.41
N LYS A 538 10.04 8.94 -14.49
CA LYS A 538 10.71 7.78 -15.12
C LYS A 538 10.46 6.49 -14.35
N GLY A 539 10.47 6.52 -13.02
CA GLY A 539 10.12 5.38 -12.15
C GLY A 539 8.68 4.88 -12.32
N TRP A 540 7.89 5.60 -13.10
CA TRP A 540 6.50 5.30 -13.43
C TRP A 540 6.28 5.01 -14.93
N ALA A 541 7.31 5.17 -15.77
CA ALA A 541 7.20 5.01 -17.23
C ALA A 541 6.63 3.64 -17.66
N ALA A 542 7.03 2.58 -16.97
CA ALA A 542 6.63 1.22 -17.30
C ALA A 542 5.12 0.97 -17.15
N LEU A 543 4.38 1.72 -16.31
CA LEU A 543 2.91 1.56 -16.22
C LEU A 543 2.19 2.02 -17.50
N PHE A 544 2.83 2.90 -18.30
CA PHE A 544 2.31 3.35 -19.58
C PHE A 544 2.68 2.43 -20.74
N ASP A 545 3.79 1.70 -20.62
CA ASP A 545 4.29 0.82 -21.66
C ASP A 545 3.73 -0.62 -21.54
N GLN A 546 2.97 -0.90 -20.47
CA GLN A 546 2.23 -2.15 -20.27
C GLN A 546 1.15 -2.37 -21.34
N ARG A 547 0.78 -3.64 -21.57
CA ARG A 547 -0.33 -4.02 -22.47
C ARG A 547 -1.35 -4.89 -21.73
N PRO A 548 -2.60 -4.41 -21.53
CA PRO A 548 -3.07 -3.05 -21.83
C PRO A 548 -2.39 -2.01 -20.93
N PRO A 549 -2.20 -0.76 -21.40
CA PRO A 549 -1.59 0.28 -20.59
C PRO A 549 -2.48 0.60 -19.39
N MET A 550 -1.86 0.94 -18.26
CA MET A 550 -2.62 1.44 -17.12
C MET A 550 -3.37 2.70 -17.54
N ARG A 551 -4.58 2.89 -16.99
CA ARG A 551 -5.34 4.13 -17.19
C ARG A 551 -4.50 5.31 -16.72
N GLN A 552 -4.16 6.19 -17.65
CA GLN A 552 -3.38 7.39 -17.37
C GLN A 552 -4.19 8.34 -16.47
N PRO A 553 -3.57 9.00 -15.48
CA PRO A 553 -4.28 9.99 -14.67
C PRO A 553 -4.78 11.12 -15.54
N ARG A 554 -5.91 11.69 -15.11
CA ARG A 554 -6.64 12.72 -15.84
C ARG A 554 -6.02 14.10 -15.62
N LEU A 555 -5.41 14.29 -14.45
CA LEU A 555 -4.74 15.52 -14.03
C LEU A 555 -3.39 15.19 -13.38
N VAL A 556 -2.35 15.91 -13.78
CA VAL A 556 -1.06 15.95 -13.07
C VAL A 556 -0.77 17.38 -12.65
N LEU A 557 -0.56 17.58 -11.35
CA LEU A 557 -0.11 18.82 -10.74
C LEU A 557 1.37 18.67 -10.41
N THR A 558 2.24 19.50 -10.96
CA THR A 558 3.66 19.38 -10.65
C THR A 558 4.36 20.71 -10.53
N GLU A 559 5.41 20.73 -9.71
CA GLU A 559 6.42 21.77 -9.79
C GLU A 559 7.27 21.56 -11.05
N TYR A 560 7.72 22.65 -11.67
CA TYR A 560 8.71 22.63 -12.73
C TYR A 560 9.76 23.70 -12.43
N VAL A 561 10.91 23.27 -11.95
CA VAL A 561 12.06 24.16 -11.71
C VAL A 561 13.22 23.68 -12.57
N PRO A 562 13.42 24.26 -13.78
CA PRO A 562 14.38 23.75 -14.77
C PRO A 562 15.80 23.60 -14.21
N SER A 563 16.24 24.56 -13.42
CA SER A 563 17.58 24.56 -12.81
C SER A 563 17.76 23.42 -11.82
N LEU A 564 16.77 23.13 -10.97
CA LEU A 564 16.83 22.00 -10.03
C LEU A 564 16.77 20.66 -10.75
N ILE A 565 15.89 20.53 -11.75
CA ILE A 565 15.78 19.32 -12.58
C ILE A 565 17.10 19.04 -13.29
N ALA A 566 17.72 20.07 -13.89
CA ALA A 566 19.03 19.94 -14.54
C ALA A 566 20.15 19.58 -13.55
N LEU A 567 20.10 20.07 -12.31
CA LEU A 567 21.12 19.75 -11.30
C LEU A 567 20.99 18.34 -10.72
N ARG A 568 19.78 17.78 -10.65
CA ARG A 568 19.49 16.52 -9.93
C ARG A 568 19.28 15.34 -10.85
N SER A 569 18.67 15.56 -12.00
CA SER A 569 18.52 14.51 -13.01
C SER A 569 19.84 14.38 -13.74
N ASN A 570 20.28 13.15 -14.03
CA ASN A 570 21.48 12.87 -14.84
C ASN A 570 21.26 13.21 -16.34
N VAL A 571 20.47 14.24 -16.61
CA VAL A 571 19.88 14.60 -17.90
C VAL A 571 20.40 15.97 -18.32
N SER A 572 20.73 16.11 -19.59
CA SER A 572 21.27 17.33 -20.18
C SER A 572 20.22 18.42 -20.45
N ASP A 573 18.93 18.06 -20.62
CA ASP A 573 17.86 19.01 -20.94
C ASP A 573 16.69 18.94 -19.93
N PRO A 574 16.44 19.99 -19.13
CA PRO A 574 15.31 20.02 -18.19
C PRO A 574 13.93 19.97 -18.88
N LEU A 575 13.84 20.27 -20.17
CA LEU A 575 12.60 20.14 -20.94
C LEU A 575 12.14 18.68 -21.06
N ASP A 576 13.02 17.70 -20.85
CA ASP A 576 12.67 16.28 -20.92
C ASP A 576 11.56 15.90 -19.93
N TYR A 577 11.43 16.64 -18.83
CA TYR A 577 10.31 16.46 -17.91
C TYR A 577 8.96 16.85 -18.54
N LEU A 578 8.91 17.98 -19.23
CA LEU A 578 7.69 18.41 -19.91
C LEU A 578 7.38 17.51 -21.13
N ARG A 579 8.43 17.11 -21.87
CA ARG A 579 8.30 16.15 -22.98
C ARG A 579 7.73 14.82 -22.54
N PHE A 580 8.07 14.35 -21.33
CA PHE A 580 7.56 13.10 -20.80
C PHE A 580 6.02 13.03 -20.85
N PHE A 581 5.35 14.14 -20.50
CA PHE A 581 3.89 14.23 -20.50
C PHE A 581 3.31 14.57 -21.88
N ILE A 582 3.94 15.47 -22.66
CA ILE A 582 3.48 15.79 -24.03
C ILE A 582 3.44 14.52 -24.89
N ARG A 583 4.50 13.69 -24.84
CA ARG A 583 4.55 12.41 -25.58
C ARG A 583 3.46 11.42 -25.17
N ARG A 584 2.81 11.65 -24.02
CA ARG A 584 1.72 10.84 -23.49
C ARG A 584 0.35 11.48 -23.70
N GLY A 585 0.28 12.58 -24.45
CA GLY A 585 -0.98 13.22 -24.84
C GLY A 585 -1.56 14.15 -23.78
N TYR A 586 -0.74 14.63 -22.85
CA TYR A 586 -1.14 15.70 -21.93
C TYR A 586 -0.93 17.07 -22.56
N THR A 587 -1.89 17.95 -22.33
CA THR A 587 -1.78 19.38 -22.60
C THR A 587 -1.21 20.07 -21.38
N ILE A 588 -0.12 20.82 -21.55
CA ILE A 588 0.51 21.57 -20.48
C ILE A 588 -0.10 22.96 -20.36
N GLU A 589 -0.62 23.31 -19.20
CA GLU A 589 -1.06 24.66 -18.86
C GLU A 589 -0.16 25.24 -17.76
N THR A 590 0.03 26.54 -17.76
CA THR A 590 0.76 27.25 -16.69
C THR A 590 -0.23 27.99 -15.80
N ASP A 591 0.17 28.33 -14.57
CA ASP A 591 -0.63 29.17 -13.65
C ASP A 591 -1.05 30.55 -14.20
N ALA A 592 -0.63 30.91 -15.43
CA ALA A 592 -1.16 32.07 -16.15
C ALA A 592 -2.71 32.08 -16.21
N HIS A 593 -3.34 30.90 -16.21
CA HIS A 593 -4.80 30.76 -16.17
C HIS A 593 -5.44 31.27 -14.87
N ALA A 594 -4.74 31.17 -13.74
CA ALA A 594 -5.21 31.69 -12.45
C ALA A 594 -5.13 33.23 -12.35
N ARG A 595 -4.47 33.88 -13.32
CA ARG A 595 -4.37 35.35 -13.45
C ARG A 595 -5.20 35.92 -14.60
N GLY A 596 -6.07 35.12 -15.22
CA GLY A 596 -6.96 35.57 -16.30
C GLY A 596 -6.25 35.86 -17.64
N LEU A 597 -5.02 35.38 -17.82
CA LEU A 597 -4.32 35.42 -19.11
C LEU A 597 -4.64 34.13 -19.88
N PRO A 598 -4.80 34.16 -21.22
CA PRO A 598 -4.96 32.95 -22.01
C PRO A 598 -3.73 32.07 -21.80
N ALA A 599 -3.93 30.89 -21.19
CA ALA A 599 -2.87 29.92 -21.00
C ALA A 599 -2.39 29.48 -22.39
N ALA A 600 -1.12 29.76 -22.72
CA ALA A 600 -0.50 29.11 -23.86
C ALA A 600 -0.37 27.62 -23.51
N ALA A 601 -1.31 26.83 -24.01
CA ALA A 601 -1.33 25.39 -23.82
C ALA A 601 -0.20 24.76 -24.64
N LEU A 602 0.76 24.09 -24.01
CA LEU A 602 1.81 23.36 -24.74
C LEU A 602 1.27 21.97 -25.03
N VAL A 603 1.00 21.69 -26.30
CA VAL A 603 0.39 20.43 -26.74
C VAL A 603 1.38 19.59 -27.55
N THR A 604 2.36 20.23 -28.20
CA THR A 604 3.34 19.59 -29.06
C THR A 604 4.77 19.92 -28.68
N GLU A 605 5.72 19.11 -29.17
CA GLU A 605 7.16 19.40 -29.08
C GLU A 605 7.50 20.77 -29.66
N ARG A 606 6.83 21.16 -30.76
CA ARG A 606 7.01 22.47 -31.40
C ARG A 606 6.58 23.60 -30.48
N ASP A 607 5.45 23.45 -29.80
CA ASP A 607 4.95 24.45 -28.84
C ASP A 607 5.91 24.59 -27.66
N LEU A 608 6.42 23.47 -27.15
CA LEU A 608 7.39 23.45 -26.05
C LEU A 608 8.68 24.18 -26.41
N VAL A 609 9.25 23.92 -27.59
CA VAL A 609 10.48 24.59 -28.06
C VAL A 609 10.22 26.08 -28.36
N ALA A 610 9.08 26.43 -28.93
CA ALA A 610 8.71 27.82 -29.16
C ALA A 610 8.51 28.58 -27.84
N TRP A 611 7.90 27.93 -26.84
CA TRP A 611 7.74 28.48 -25.51
C TRP A 611 9.08 28.66 -24.79
N SER A 612 9.96 27.66 -24.79
CA SER A 612 11.26 27.72 -24.09
C SER A 612 12.17 28.82 -24.65
N THR A 613 12.04 29.12 -25.94
CA THR A 613 12.74 30.21 -26.61
C THR A 613 12.01 31.55 -26.55
N SER A 614 10.77 31.61 -26.07
CA SER A 614 10.02 32.87 -25.89
C SER A 614 10.58 33.73 -24.75
N LYS A 615 10.19 35.01 -24.65
CA LYS A 615 10.57 35.86 -23.50
C LYS A 615 10.13 35.25 -22.17
N HIS A 616 8.95 34.62 -22.15
CA HIS A 616 8.40 33.99 -20.95
C HIS A 616 9.18 32.72 -20.59
N GLY A 617 9.36 31.77 -21.51
CA GLY A 617 10.11 30.54 -21.24
C GLY A 617 11.59 30.78 -20.98
N ARG A 618 12.22 31.77 -21.65
CA ARG A 618 13.60 32.18 -21.32
C ARG A 618 13.74 32.66 -19.88
N GLY A 619 12.72 33.28 -19.29
CA GLY A 619 12.73 33.66 -17.87
C GLY A 619 12.82 32.45 -16.93
N TRP A 620 12.32 31.29 -17.35
CA TRP A 620 12.40 30.03 -16.61
C TRP A 620 13.72 29.29 -16.88
N MET A 621 14.22 29.39 -18.11
CA MET A 621 15.43 28.72 -18.57
C MET A 621 16.72 29.52 -18.29
N HIS A 622 16.61 30.77 -17.83
CA HIS A 622 17.72 31.71 -17.66
C HIS A 622 18.83 31.20 -16.73
N ASP A 623 18.46 30.33 -15.77
CA ASP A 623 19.36 29.84 -14.71
C ASP A 623 20.16 28.59 -15.08
N LEU A 624 20.10 28.13 -16.33
CA LEU A 624 20.85 26.95 -16.78
C LEU A 624 22.34 27.21 -17.05
N SER A 625 22.70 28.45 -17.42
CA SER A 625 24.10 28.84 -17.62
C SER A 625 24.96 28.60 -16.37
N TYR A 626 24.40 28.87 -15.20
CA TYR A 626 25.03 28.59 -13.91
C TYR A 626 25.17 27.09 -13.62
N VAL A 627 24.23 26.26 -14.08
CA VAL A 627 24.30 24.80 -13.95
C VAL A 627 25.45 24.22 -14.78
N ASP A 628 25.67 24.76 -15.98
CA ASP A 628 26.76 24.35 -16.85
C ASP A 628 28.14 24.68 -16.25
N GLU A 629 28.31 25.88 -15.69
CA GLU A 629 29.53 26.27 -14.95
C GLU A 629 29.78 25.36 -13.74
N LEU A 630 28.72 25.00 -13.01
CA LEU A 630 28.82 24.14 -11.84
C LEU A 630 29.21 22.70 -12.22
N ARG A 631 28.62 22.15 -13.29
CA ARG A 631 28.96 20.82 -13.83
C ARG A 631 30.42 20.76 -14.27
N ALA A 632 30.90 21.79 -14.96
CA ALA A 632 32.30 21.87 -15.38
C ALA A 632 33.27 21.86 -14.18
N THR A 633 32.93 22.60 -13.12
CA THR A 633 33.74 22.68 -11.90
C THR A 633 33.75 21.35 -11.14
N LEU A 634 32.58 20.72 -10.97
CA LEU A 634 32.47 19.43 -10.27
C LEU A 634 33.19 18.31 -11.03
N ALA A 635 33.12 18.32 -12.37
CA ALA A 635 33.85 17.38 -13.21
C ALA A 635 35.38 17.51 -13.03
N ALA A 636 35.89 18.75 -12.92
CA ALA A 636 37.30 19.00 -12.66
C ALA A 636 37.73 18.49 -11.26
N GLU A 637 36.92 18.72 -10.22
CA GLU A 637 37.22 18.21 -8.87
C GLU A 637 37.20 16.68 -8.80
N LEU A 638 36.23 16.03 -9.47
CA LEU A 638 36.15 14.57 -9.54
C LEU A 638 37.35 13.97 -10.28
N ALA A 639 37.78 14.61 -11.38
CA ALA A 639 38.98 14.20 -12.12
C ALA A 639 40.23 14.27 -11.23
N GLU A 640 40.39 15.35 -10.45
CA GLU A 640 41.51 15.47 -9.52
C GLU A 640 41.45 14.45 -8.38
N GLN A 641 40.26 14.17 -7.84
CA GLN A 641 40.09 13.13 -6.81
C GLN A 641 40.42 11.73 -7.35
N ALA A 642 39.99 11.41 -8.57
CA ALA A 642 40.33 10.16 -9.24
C ALA A 642 41.85 10.04 -9.42
N ARG A 643 42.51 11.11 -9.87
CA ARG A 643 43.98 11.16 -10.02
C ARG A 643 44.70 10.91 -8.70
N VAL A 644 44.27 11.55 -7.61
CA VAL A 644 44.86 11.35 -6.27
C VAL A 644 44.64 9.93 -5.76
N PHE A 645 43.45 9.36 -6.02
CA PHE A 645 43.15 7.97 -5.65
C PHE A 645 44.04 6.97 -6.41
N GLU A 646 44.17 7.14 -7.72
CA GLU A 646 45.07 6.31 -8.54
C GLU A 646 46.52 6.40 -8.07
N GLN A 647 47.01 7.60 -7.77
CA GLN A 647 48.38 7.78 -7.24
C GLN A 647 48.60 7.05 -5.92
N ARG A 648 47.63 7.10 -4.99
CA ARG A 648 47.71 6.37 -3.72
C ARG A 648 47.70 4.87 -3.92
N LYS A 649 46.82 4.37 -4.79
CA LYS A 649 46.70 2.94 -5.07
C LYS A 649 47.95 2.38 -5.77
N MET A 650 48.55 3.16 -6.67
CA MET A 650 49.82 2.81 -7.30
C MET A 650 50.98 2.79 -6.29
N ALA A 651 51.02 3.73 -5.34
CA ALA A 651 52.03 3.73 -4.28
C ALA A 651 51.89 2.49 -3.37
N GLU A 652 50.67 2.12 -2.99
CA GLU A 652 50.40 0.92 -2.18
C GLU A 652 50.81 -0.38 -2.91
N LEU A 653 50.49 -0.49 -4.21
CA LEU A 653 50.93 -1.63 -5.02
C LEU A 653 52.45 -1.70 -5.15
N ALA A 654 53.14 -0.56 -5.28
CA ALA A 654 54.59 -0.50 -5.33
C ALA A 654 55.23 -0.96 -4.00
N GLU A 655 54.66 -0.58 -2.86
CA GLU A 655 55.09 -1.04 -1.54
C GLU A 655 54.91 -2.56 -1.38
N GLN A 656 53.74 -3.09 -1.76
CA GLN A 656 53.48 -4.53 -1.75
C GLN A 656 54.45 -5.31 -2.65
N ALA A 657 54.77 -4.79 -3.83
CA ALA A 657 55.75 -5.40 -4.74
C ALA A 657 57.16 -5.42 -4.13
N SER A 658 57.57 -4.34 -3.44
CA SER A 658 58.85 -4.28 -2.72
C SER A 658 58.95 -5.33 -1.61
N VAL A 659 57.89 -5.46 -0.79
CA VAL A 659 57.82 -6.49 0.26
C VAL A 659 57.87 -7.90 -0.32
N PHE A 660 57.21 -8.13 -1.46
CA PHE A 660 57.25 -9.42 -2.16
C PHE A 660 58.67 -9.79 -2.62
N GLU A 661 59.39 -8.85 -3.26
CA GLU A 661 60.77 -9.09 -3.71
C GLU A 661 61.72 -9.32 -2.53
N GLN A 662 61.55 -8.62 -1.40
CA GLN A 662 62.32 -8.88 -0.17
C GLN A 662 62.08 -10.31 0.36
N ARG A 663 60.83 -10.77 0.39
CA ARG A 663 60.49 -12.14 0.84
C ARG A 663 61.05 -13.20 -0.10
N LYS A 664 61.00 -12.95 -1.41
CA LYS A 664 61.58 -13.83 -2.43
C LYS A 664 63.11 -13.93 -2.28
N ALA A 665 63.80 -12.82 -2.03
CA ALA A 665 65.24 -12.83 -1.76
C ALA A 665 65.59 -13.61 -0.49
N ALA A 666 64.83 -13.43 0.60
CA ALA A 666 64.99 -14.20 1.84
C ALA A 666 64.76 -15.70 1.62
N PHE A 667 63.73 -16.07 0.84
CA PHE A 667 63.45 -17.45 0.49
C PHE A 667 64.58 -18.10 -0.33
N GLN A 668 65.13 -17.37 -1.31
CA GLN A 668 66.29 -17.83 -2.08
C GLN A 668 67.54 -18.04 -1.21
N LEU A 669 67.76 -17.18 -0.21
CA LEU A 669 68.85 -17.35 0.75
C LEU A 669 68.66 -18.63 1.58
N ASN A 670 67.44 -18.88 2.07
CA ASN A 670 67.13 -20.12 2.80
C ASN A 670 67.38 -21.38 1.96
N ILE A 671 67.03 -21.36 0.66
CA ILE A 671 67.35 -22.46 -0.26
C ILE A 671 68.86 -22.69 -0.36
N LYS A 672 69.66 -21.62 -0.47
CA LYS A 672 71.13 -21.74 -0.52
C LYS A 672 71.68 -22.37 0.76
N VAL A 673 71.20 -21.94 1.92
CA VAL A 673 71.61 -22.49 3.22
C VAL A 673 71.24 -23.98 3.34
N LEU A 674 70.04 -24.37 2.89
CA LEU A 674 69.62 -25.77 2.90
C LEU A 674 70.47 -26.64 1.97
N ARG A 675 70.81 -26.14 0.77
CA ARG A 675 71.72 -26.84 -0.16
C ARG A 675 73.10 -27.06 0.45
N GLU A 676 73.64 -26.06 1.13
CA GLU A 676 74.94 -26.18 1.80
C GLU A 676 74.89 -27.17 2.96
N LYS A 677 73.83 -27.16 3.77
CA LYS A 677 73.63 -28.16 4.83
C LYS A 677 73.52 -29.57 4.28
N ASN A 678 72.81 -29.76 3.16
CA ASN A 678 72.73 -31.06 2.50
C ASN A 678 74.10 -31.51 1.99
N ARG A 679 74.89 -30.62 1.39
CA ARG A 679 76.26 -30.94 0.95
C ARG A 679 77.13 -31.42 2.13
N VAL A 680 77.09 -30.70 3.25
CA VAL A 680 77.82 -31.10 4.47
C VAL A 680 77.34 -32.45 4.99
N LEU A 681 76.03 -32.74 4.94
CA LEU A 681 75.50 -34.04 5.33
C LEU A 681 75.96 -35.16 4.38
N GLU A 682 75.95 -34.92 3.08
CA GLU A 682 76.43 -35.88 2.07
C GLU A 682 77.93 -36.18 2.26
N ASP A 683 78.75 -35.17 2.56
CA ASP A 683 80.18 -35.35 2.81
C ASP A 683 80.42 -36.15 4.11
N ARG A 684 79.67 -35.88 5.18
CA ARG A 684 79.73 -36.69 6.42
C ARG A 684 79.23 -38.12 6.23
N LEU A 685 78.26 -38.34 5.34
CA LEU A 685 77.79 -39.68 5.01
C LEU A 685 78.89 -40.49 4.31
N LYS A 686 79.58 -39.87 3.34
CA LYS A 686 80.74 -40.49 2.67
C LYS A 686 81.89 -40.79 3.63
N GLU A 687 82.14 -39.94 4.61
CA GLU A 687 83.12 -40.21 5.68
C GLU A 687 82.71 -41.36 6.60
N TYR A 688 81.40 -41.59 6.79
CA TYR A 688 80.90 -42.70 7.60
C TYR A 688 80.91 -44.04 6.83
N ASP A 689 80.70 -44.00 5.52
CA ASP A 689 80.72 -45.18 4.64
C ASP A 689 82.15 -45.69 4.32
N ALA A 690 83.17 -44.84 4.48
CA ALA A 690 84.59 -45.15 4.29
C ALA A 690 85.25 -45.66 5.59
#